data_AF-A0A2H3KUT5-F1
#
_entry.id   AF-A0A2H3KUT5-F1
#
_cell.length_a   1.000
_cell.length_b   1.000
_cell.length_c   1.000
_cell.angle_alpha   90.00
_cell.angle_beta   90.00
_cell.angle_gamma   90.00
#
_symmetry.space_group_name_H-M   'P 1'
#
loop_
_entity.id
_entity.type
_entity.pdbx_description
1 polymer ?
#
loop_
_entity_poly.entity_id
_entity_poly.type
_entity_poly.pdbx_seq_one_letter_code
_entity_poly.pdbx_strand_id
1 'polypeptide(L)'
;MSDLARALAATLGAVALELEDQAATEATPATLHERLTALASLAEPPLIAPFARAMTRAAERLGQEESDPAVPLLLTLLTDEAPVAARFRAAAVEELLLAGEPDLNRLVELYRREVRPCMANAEVTLPPWRVAGPALIRLLGQLVPQALADHARLRRLLPSPDERTAIDLLRSARVAPIAPLAEQFAQGIVATNGAAIHHVQQTIVRGNLYTVPGAASPDLALLYARYRAFINENFNQLDFRGLLQIQTISRLNLEQIYIPVEALGPQGQGVSLHTFVCEQPLLVVLGNPGSGKSTLVRYLMLALTRNDARERLGLDPIWLPIFFPVAAFAAARRRPGKEDLAPLAYLADYYRGLSQPDYGALFQRALTTGRAMVLLDGLDEVRTDRQATIRVLEAFVREWDAPGNRFLATSRIVGYDDAPLDPALFAVVTIQPLSDAQIRCFIQRWSQAYAASSMPPVPPVDELLHDLVRESVAVEHERRVAAYSASLTEAVFAVPHVTELARNPLLLTILALIHNQGARLPDRRVELYRLCVAALAETWNRARSLSGRPVEVYLGDELLDERFVVNLLGPLALWMHREHAEGLIEQVDLEKRLAETLEQTDGMPRRRARRMALAFVELMRRDTGLLQERGFGKFAFLHLTFQEYLAARGLLESVAIEDPALLLQNYAHDPRWREVIRLAVAAAPQREAGRLLLALLEAPPGERAGIHPVVLAGECLLDVGRNGAGGRAWQAVTGALVQLATDPATPLTTRVSGGLVLGQLGDPRLLNLSDGRATGGIEARIADYWCDVAAGHFWSGDERLKHGRSSGLHQTYLGYSFRLARYPVSNSEYQRFIEAGGYRDERWWTPEGRTFLDYGGRMPSSEDVIVPITQPALWTNGQYNNPNQPVVGVSWYEASAYCAWLTALGRTAGWLYPGEVLRLPTTLEWERAARHTDQRTFPWGDEAVTPERANYTDTGVRAPSPVGVFPTGAACCGALDLAGNIWEWTASLAERLNERTPCHDVSPEQMPAIKGGAFNWDGDALRCGTHYWFHPAQRYNLLGFRMVWTTEEVTS
;
A
#
# COMPACT_ATOMS: atom_id res chain seq x y z
N MET A 1 -33.11 28.59 -43.85
CA MET A 1 -33.79 27.93 -45.01
C MET A 1 -32.83 27.56 -46.12
N SER A 2 -32.03 28.51 -46.63
CA SER A 2 -30.96 28.24 -47.62
C SER A 2 -30.00 27.14 -47.14
N ASP A 3 -29.60 27.18 -45.87
CA ASP A 3 -28.67 26.19 -45.32
C ASP A 3 -29.31 24.82 -45.07
N LEU A 4 -30.63 24.77 -44.81
CA LEU A 4 -31.36 23.51 -44.66
C LEU A 4 -31.53 22.80 -46.00
N ALA A 5 -31.80 23.55 -47.07
CA ALA A 5 -31.83 23.03 -48.43
C ALA A 5 -30.43 22.55 -48.88
N ARG A 6 -29.38 23.29 -48.52
CA ARG A 6 -27.99 22.93 -48.84
C ARG A 6 -27.51 21.68 -48.09
N ALA A 7 -27.88 21.56 -46.81
CA ALA A 7 -27.60 20.37 -46.01
C ALA A 7 -28.33 19.13 -46.55
N LEU A 8 -29.62 19.28 -46.89
CA LEU A 8 -30.43 18.21 -47.47
C LEU A 8 -29.81 17.68 -48.78
N ALA A 9 -29.37 18.59 -49.63
CA ALA A 9 -28.75 18.24 -50.91
C ALA A 9 -27.43 17.50 -50.74
N ALA A 10 -26.60 17.90 -49.79
CA ALA A 10 -25.33 17.22 -49.50
C ALA A 10 -25.57 15.78 -49.02
N THR A 11 -26.57 15.58 -48.15
CA THR A 11 -26.92 14.24 -47.66
C THR A 11 -27.53 13.36 -48.76
N LEU A 12 -28.44 13.91 -49.58
CA LEU A 12 -29.02 13.16 -50.70
C LEU A 12 -27.99 12.81 -51.78
N GLY A 13 -27.00 13.68 -52.00
CA GLY A 13 -25.88 13.40 -52.92
C GLY A 13 -24.94 12.32 -52.40
N ALA A 14 -24.65 12.30 -51.10
CA ALA A 14 -23.83 11.26 -50.49
C ALA A 14 -24.51 9.88 -50.55
N VAL A 15 -25.82 9.82 -50.29
CA VAL A 15 -26.59 8.57 -50.35
C VAL A 15 -26.75 8.06 -51.79
N ALA A 16 -26.89 8.96 -52.76
CA ALA A 16 -26.91 8.58 -54.17
C ALA A 16 -25.59 7.90 -54.60
N LEU A 17 -24.45 8.56 -54.36
CA LEU A 17 -23.12 8.01 -54.66
C LEU A 17 -22.88 6.63 -54.04
N GLU A 18 -23.37 6.39 -52.83
CA GLU A 18 -23.23 5.11 -52.14
C GLU A 18 -24.13 4.00 -52.73
N LEU A 19 -25.26 4.36 -53.35
CA LEU A 19 -26.13 3.45 -54.09
C LEU A 19 -25.62 3.17 -55.51
N GLU A 20 -24.93 4.11 -56.14
CA GLU A 20 -24.23 3.92 -57.44
C GLU A 20 -23.22 2.78 -57.38
N ASP A 21 -22.41 2.76 -56.31
CA ASP A 21 -21.39 1.74 -56.07
C ASP A 21 -21.99 0.34 -55.81
N GLN A 22 -23.24 0.27 -55.35
CA GLN A 22 -23.94 -1.00 -55.08
C GLN A 22 -24.86 -1.45 -56.24
N ALA A 23 -25.25 -0.54 -57.12
CA ALA A 23 -26.12 -0.80 -58.26
C ALA A 23 -25.45 -1.57 -59.40
N ALA A 24 -24.13 -1.79 -59.34
CA ALA A 24 -23.37 -2.46 -60.39
C ALA A 24 -23.82 -3.92 -60.70
N THR A 25 -24.66 -4.52 -59.85
CA THR A 25 -25.10 -5.92 -59.99
C THR A 25 -26.61 -6.17 -60.00
N GLU A 26 -27.48 -5.17 -59.76
CA GLU A 26 -28.95 -5.32 -59.85
C GLU A 26 -29.63 -4.04 -60.40
N ALA A 27 -30.72 -4.17 -61.14
CA ALA A 27 -31.35 -3.06 -61.87
C ALA A 27 -32.16 -2.08 -60.98
N THR A 28 -32.65 -2.52 -59.82
CA THR A 28 -33.53 -1.74 -58.93
C THR A 28 -32.81 -0.60 -58.19
N PRO A 29 -31.59 -0.79 -57.64
CA PRO A 29 -30.80 0.28 -57.01
C PRO A 29 -30.36 1.39 -57.97
N ALA A 30 -30.17 1.08 -59.26
CA ALA A 30 -29.79 2.06 -60.28
C ALA A 30 -30.86 3.14 -60.50
N THR A 31 -32.14 2.75 -60.55
CA THR A 31 -33.29 3.68 -60.63
C THR A 31 -33.41 4.59 -59.40
N LEU A 32 -33.06 4.08 -58.22
CA LEU A 32 -33.11 4.83 -56.96
C LEU A 32 -31.95 5.84 -56.90
N HIS A 33 -30.74 5.41 -57.31
CA HIS A 33 -29.56 6.26 -57.47
C HIS A 33 -29.81 7.43 -58.43
N GLU A 34 -30.36 7.16 -59.62
CA GLU A 34 -30.63 8.19 -60.63
C GLU A 34 -31.61 9.26 -60.11
N ARG A 35 -32.58 8.85 -59.29
CA ARG A 35 -33.55 9.76 -58.65
C ARG A 35 -32.95 10.55 -57.46
N LEU A 36 -32.11 9.92 -56.64
CA LEU A 36 -31.44 10.60 -55.51
C LEU A 36 -30.36 11.58 -56.00
N THR A 37 -29.69 11.27 -57.10
CA THR A 37 -28.76 12.18 -57.78
C THR A 37 -29.51 13.38 -58.38
N ALA A 38 -30.67 13.14 -59.00
CA ALA A 38 -31.55 14.22 -59.45
C ALA A 38 -32.01 15.13 -58.29
N LEU A 39 -32.28 14.57 -57.10
CA LEU A 39 -32.60 15.32 -55.89
C LEU A 39 -31.46 16.22 -55.39
N ALA A 40 -30.24 15.71 -55.36
CA ALA A 40 -29.06 16.48 -54.95
C ALA A 40 -28.78 17.67 -55.90
N SER A 41 -29.06 17.50 -57.20
CA SER A 41 -28.89 18.54 -58.22
C SER A 41 -29.94 19.66 -58.17
N LEU A 42 -31.04 19.50 -57.41
CA LEU A 42 -32.08 20.52 -57.26
C LEU A 42 -31.77 21.59 -56.19
N ALA A 43 -30.58 21.53 -55.58
CA ALA A 43 -30.10 22.41 -54.49
C ALA A 43 -29.80 23.86 -54.89
N GLU A 44 -30.12 24.25 -56.13
CA GLU A 44 -30.08 25.64 -56.57
C GLU A 44 -31.27 26.46 -56.02
N PRO A 45 -31.23 27.80 -56.06
CA PRO A 45 -32.19 28.71 -55.42
C PRO A 45 -33.70 28.41 -55.53
N PRO A 46 -34.25 27.78 -56.60
CA PRO A 46 -35.69 27.55 -56.72
C PRO A 46 -36.37 26.73 -55.61
N LEU A 47 -35.67 25.94 -54.77
CA LEU A 47 -36.28 25.18 -53.67
C LEU A 47 -36.38 25.92 -52.33
N ILE A 48 -35.60 26.99 -52.14
CA ILE A 48 -35.55 27.74 -50.88
C ILE A 48 -36.88 28.45 -50.61
N ALA A 49 -37.47 29.05 -51.65
CA ALA A 49 -38.71 29.81 -51.52
C ALA A 49 -39.98 28.95 -51.32
N PRO A 50 -40.19 27.81 -52.03
CA PRO A 50 -41.31 26.89 -51.76
C PRO A 50 -41.24 26.25 -50.38
N PHE A 51 -40.06 25.80 -49.94
CA PHE A 51 -39.86 25.20 -48.63
C PHE A 51 -40.05 26.25 -47.52
N ALA A 52 -39.60 27.49 -47.73
CA ALA A 52 -39.87 28.59 -46.80
C ALA A 52 -41.36 28.93 -46.71
N ARG A 53 -42.06 28.99 -47.85
CA ARG A 53 -43.53 29.21 -47.89
C ARG A 53 -44.31 28.10 -47.20
N ALA A 54 -43.87 26.84 -47.30
CA ALA A 54 -44.50 25.72 -46.58
C ALA A 54 -44.32 25.83 -45.06
N MET A 55 -43.13 26.23 -44.61
CA MET A 55 -42.85 26.49 -43.19
C MET A 55 -43.63 27.71 -42.67
N THR A 56 -43.80 28.76 -43.47
CA THR A 56 -44.63 29.93 -43.12
C THR A 56 -46.12 29.55 -43.04
N ARG A 57 -46.65 28.77 -43.98
CA ARG A 57 -48.05 28.29 -43.94
C ARG A 57 -48.31 27.33 -42.78
N ALA A 58 -47.32 26.53 -42.41
CA ALA A 58 -47.35 25.70 -41.21
C ALA A 58 -47.44 26.54 -39.93
N ALA A 59 -46.63 27.60 -39.85
CA ALA A 59 -46.66 28.57 -38.76
C ALA A 59 -48.01 29.31 -38.66
N GLU A 60 -48.59 29.70 -39.80
CA GLU A 60 -49.90 30.36 -39.88
C GLU A 60 -51.05 29.42 -39.49
N ARG A 61 -51.03 28.15 -39.93
CA ARG A 61 -52.02 27.13 -39.53
C ARG A 61 -51.99 26.82 -38.03
N LEU A 62 -50.80 26.69 -37.46
CA LEU A 62 -50.61 26.53 -36.01
C LEU A 62 -51.07 27.74 -35.19
N GLY A 63 -51.07 28.94 -35.79
CA GLY A 63 -51.59 30.15 -35.15
C GLY A 63 -53.11 30.28 -35.20
N GLN A 64 -53.80 29.46 -36.02
CA GLN A 64 -55.26 29.48 -36.21
C GLN A 64 -55.99 28.35 -35.46
N GLU A 65 -55.30 27.26 -35.10
CA GLU A 65 -55.82 26.21 -34.20
C GLU A 65 -55.37 26.50 -32.76
N GLU A 66 -56.34 26.67 -31.86
CA GLU A 66 -56.23 27.28 -30.53
C GLU A 66 -54.99 26.97 -29.65
N SER A 67 -54.40 28.05 -29.12
CA SER A 67 -53.83 28.22 -27.76
C SER A 67 -52.75 27.26 -27.22
N ASP A 68 -51.90 26.64 -28.06
CA ASP A 68 -50.75 25.88 -27.54
C ASP A 68 -49.52 26.81 -27.29
N PRO A 69 -49.10 27.03 -26.03
CA PRO A 69 -47.97 27.91 -25.71
C PRO A 69 -46.61 27.41 -26.25
N ALA A 70 -46.53 26.18 -26.76
CA ALA A 70 -45.31 25.65 -27.37
C ALA A 70 -45.06 26.18 -28.79
N VAL A 71 -46.07 26.75 -29.47
CA VAL A 71 -45.99 27.12 -30.90
C VAL A 71 -45.00 28.27 -31.19
N PRO A 72 -45.04 29.42 -30.50
CA PRO A 72 -44.05 30.50 -30.72
C PRO A 72 -42.60 30.06 -30.44
N LEU A 73 -42.45 29.13 -29.50
CA LEU A 73 -41.19 28.54 -29.06
C LEU A 73 -40.58 27.58 -30.09
N LEU A 74 -41.41 26.75 -30.73
CA LEU A 74 -41.00 25.85 -31.81
C LEU A 74 -40.61 26.61 -33.07
N LEU A 75 -41.29 27.72 -33.37
CA LEU A 75 -40.92 28.60 -34.47
C LEU A 75 -39.54 29.20 -34.25
N THR A 76 -39.23 29.64 -33.03
CA THR A 76 -37.90 30.17 -32.66
C THR A 76 -36.80 29.12 -32.93
N LEU A 77 -36.96 27.88 -32.46
CA LEU A 77 -36.01 26.78 -32.73
C LEU A 77 -35.80 26.47 -34.23
N LEU A 78 -36.85 26.63 -35.02
CA LEU A 78 -36.83 26.33 -36.44
C LEU A 78 -36.29 27.49 -37.30
N THR A 79 -36.32 28.72 -36.79
CA THR A 79 -35.88 29.93 -37.50
C THR A 79 -34.57 30.51 -36.98
N ASP A 80 -34.10 30.11 -35.80
CA ASP A 80 -32.86 30.64 -35.19
C ASP A 80 -31.62 30.28 -36.02
N GLU A 81 -30.80 31.28 -36.36
CA GLU A 81 -29.60 31.12 -37.19
C GLU A 81 -28.38 30.58 -36.43
N ALA A 82 -28.50 30.34 -35.12
CA ALA A 82 -27.43 29.74 -34.33
C ALA A 82 -26.98 28.39 -34.93
N PRO A 83 -25.66 28.13 -35.03
CA PRO A 83 -25.13 26.92 -35.66
C PRO A 83 -25.67 25.61 -35.05
N VAL A 84 -25.98 25.62 -33.75
CA VAL A 84 -26.48 24.47 -33.01
C VAL A 84 -27.95 24.17 -33.38
N ALA A 85 -28.77 25.21 -33.57
CA ALA A 85 -30.14 25.05 -34.05
C ALA A 85 -30.18 24.57 -35.51
N ALA A 86 -29.22 25.02 -36.34
CA ALA A 86 -29.07 24.55 -37.72
C ALA A 86 -28.71 23.06 -37.82
N ARG A 87 -27.82 22.55 -36.95
CA ARG A 87 -27.46 21.13 -36.90
C ARG A 87 -28.63 20.25 -36.43
N PHE A 88 -29.40 20.71 -35.46
CA PHE A 88 -30.60 20.00 -35.01
C PHE A 88 -31.67 19.89 -36.12
N ARG A 89 -31.88 20.96 -36.89
CA ARG A 89 -32.82 20.96 -38.03
C ARG A 89 -32.39 20.01 -39.14
N ALA A 90 -31.11 19.99 -39.50
CA ALA A 90 -30.60 19.10 -40.53
C ALA A 90 -30.82 17.62 -40.15
N ALA A 91 -30.53 17.25 -38.90
CA ALA A 91 -30.77 15.90 -38.39
C ALA A 91 -32.26 15.53 -38.36
N ALA A 92 -33.14 16.45 -37.94
CA ALA A 92 -34.59 16.19 -37.92
C ALA A 92 -35.16 15.94 -39.32
N VAL A 93 -34.67 16.67 -40.32
CA VAL A 93 -35.12 16.55 -41.71
C VAL A 93 -34.55 15.30 -42.40
N GLU A 94 -33.30 14.93 -42.10
CA GLU A 94 -32.67 13.68 -42.56
C GLU A 94 -33.46 12.45 -42.08
N GLU A 95 -33.79 12.41 -40.79
CA GLU A 95 -34.56 11.32 -40.18
C GLU A 95 -35.98 11.20 -40.76
N LEU A 96 -36.61 12.32 -41.13
CA LEU A 96 -37.99 12.32 -41.63
C LEU A 96 -38.12 12.05 -43.14
N LEU A 97 -37.04 12.20 -43.92
CA LEU A 97 -37.05 12.00 -45.37
C LEU A 97 -36.45 10.67 -45.82
N LEU A 98 -35.50 10.13 -45.06
CA LEU A 98 -34.77 8.92 -45.42
C LEU A 98 -35.17 7.71 -44.56
N ALA A 99 -35.78 7.93 -43.39
CA ALA A 99 -36.33 6.86 -42.58
C ALA A 99 -37.84 6.76 -42.82
N GLY A 100 -38.33 5.52 -43.00
CA GLY A 100 -39.77 5.27 -43.05
C GLY A 100 -40.49 5.65 -41.75
N GLU A 101 -39.76 5.67 -40.63
CA GLU A 101 -40.15 6.23 -39.33
C GLU A 101 -38.92 6.87 -38.65
N PRO A 102 -39.01 8.10 -38.11
CA PRO A 102 -37.85 8.85 -37.58
C PRO A 102 -37.36 8.34 -36.21
N ASP A 103 -36.04 8.33 -35.96
CA ASP A 103 -35.47 8.01 -34.63
C ASP A 103 -35.64 9.19 -33.66
N LEU A 104 -36.69 9.09 -32.85
CA LEU A 104 -37.09 10.13 -31.90
C LEU A 104 -36.09 10.30 -30.74
N ASN A 105 -35.38 9.24 -30.33
CA ASN A 105 -34.43 9.30 -29.21
C ASN A 105 -33.21 10.13 -29.55
N ARG A 106 -32.72 10.02 -30.79
CA ARG A 106 -31.61 10.82 -31.31
C ARG A 106 -31.93 12.32 -31.28
N LEU A 107 -33.15 12.70 -31.65
CA LEU A 107 -33.60 14.09 -31.61
C LEU A 107 -33.77 14.60 -30.16
N VAL A 108 -34.27 13.77 -29.24
CA VAL A 108 -34.36 14.12 -27.81
C VAL A 108 -32.98 14.45 -27.21
N GLU A 109 -31.99 13.61 -27.51
CA GLU A 109 -30.63 13.71 -26.99
C GLU A 109 -29.96 15.02 -27.46
N LEU A 110 -30.08 15.33 -28.75
CA LEU A 110 -29.56 16.57 -29.35
C LEU A 110 -30.24 17.80 -28.75
N TYR A 111 -31.56 17.75 -28.57
CA TYR A 111 -32.31 18.84 -27.95
C TYR A 111 -31.86 19.10 -26.50
N ARG A 112 -31.69 18.05 -25.69
CA ARG A 112 -31.28 18.18 -24.27
C ARG A 112 -29.83 18.61 -24.10
N ARG A 113 -28.90 18.03 -24.86
CA ARG A 113 -27.46 18.21 -24.62
C ARG A 113 -26.88 19.42 -25.33
N GLU A 114 -27.41 19.77 -26.50
CA GLU A 114 -26.78 20.79 -27.36
C GLU A 114 -27.65 22.04 -27.49
N VAL A 115 -28.96 21.89 -27.74
CA VAL A 115 -29.84 23.03 -28.03
C VAL A 115 -30.28 23.76 -26.75
N ARG A 116 -30.80 23.04 -25.75
CA ARG A 116 -31.35 23.63 -24.52
C ARG A 116 -30.32 24.43 -23.70
N PRO A 117 -29.08 23.96 -23.48
CA PRO A 117 -28.08 24.70 -22.70
C PRO A 117 -27.58 25.95 -23.43
N CYS A 118 -27.43 25.90 -24.76
CA CYS A 118 -26.95 27.04 -25.55
C CYS A 118 -27.99 28.17 -25.65
N MET A 119 -29.27 27.82 -25.78
CA MET A 119 -30.35 28.80 -25.92
C MET A 119 -30.82 29.39 -24.58
N ALA A 120 -30.57 28.69 -23.46
CA ALA A 120 -30.83 29.23 -22.11
C ALA A 120 -29.97 30.47 -21.78
N ASN A 121 -28.80 30.61 -22.42
CA ASN A 121 -27.93 31.77 -22.27
C ASN A 121 -28.38 33.00 -23.09
N ALA A 122 -29.40 32.86 -23.96
CA ALA A 122 -29.91 33.91 -24.84
C ALA A 122 -31.24 34.54 -24.34
N GLU A 123 -31.56 34.41 -23.05
CA GLU A 123 -32.83 34.83 -22.41
C GLU A 123 -34.12 34.19 -22.97
N VAL A 124 -34.01 33.14 -23.81
CA VAL A 124 -35.16 32.38 -24.33
C VAL A 124 -35.41 31.15 -23.45
N THR A 125 -36.54 31.12 -22.74
CA THR A 125 -36.86 30.01 -21.83
C THR A 125 -37.48 28.84 -22.60
N LEU A 126 -36.68 27.81 -22.93
CA LEU A 126 -37.17 26.62 -23.64
C LEU A 126 -37.82 25.58 -22.70
N PRO A 127 -39.00 25.02 -23.05
CA PRO A 127 -39.69 24.02 -22.24
C PRO A 127 -38.99 22.65 -22.29
N PRO A 128 -39.23 21.75 -21.32
CA PRO A 128 -38.69 20.39 -21.36
C PRO A 128 -39.25 19.60 -22.56
N TRP A 129 -38.42 18.72 -23.15
CA TRP A 129 -38.75 17.98 -24.38
C TRP A 129 -40.12 17.27 -24.38
N ARG A 130 -40.59 16.81 -23.22
CA ARG A 130 -41.92 16.20 -23.06
C ARG A 130 -43.09 17.09 -23.53
N VAL A 131 -42.88 18.41 -23.56
CA VAL A 131 -43.87 19.41 -24.01
C VAL A 131 -43.64 19.78 -25.48
N ALA A 132 -42.39 20.07 -25.89
CA ALA A 132 -42.07 20.52 -27.24
C ALA A 132 -41.98 19.38 -28.28
N GLY A 133 -41.51 18.21 -27.88
CA GLY A 133 -41.21 17.07 -28.75
C GLY A 133 -42.44 16.53 -29.49
N PRO A 134 -43.55 16.20 -28.81
CA PRO A 134 -44.75 15.65 -29.46
C PRO A 134 -45.40 16.60 -30.47
N ALA A 135 -45.30 17.93 -30.25
CA ALA A 135 -45.80 18.93 -31.19
C ALA A 135 -44.85 19.09 -32.39
N LEU A 136 -43.54 19.13 -32.17
CA LEU A 136 -42.51 19.23 -33.23
C LEU A 136 -42.52 18.02 -34.17
N ILE A 137 -42.64 16.81 -33.63
CA ILE A 137 -42.69 15.56 -34.40
C ILE A 137 -43.95 15.51 -35.27
N ARG A 138 -45.10 15.87 -34.70
CA ARG A 138 -46.38 15.92 -35.40
C ARG A 138 -46.36 16.98 -36.51
N LEU A 139 -45.75 18.14 -36.23
CA LEU A 139 -45.58 19.24 -37.17
C LEU A 139 -44.72 18.83 -38.37
N LEU A 140 -43.50 18.36 -38.13
CA LEU A 140 -42.58 18.01 -39.20
C LEU A 140 -43.05 16.76 -39.97
N GLY A 141 -43.65 15.78 -39.28
CA GLY A 141 -44.19 14.57 -39.88
C GLY A 141 -45.43 14.79 -40.77
N GLN A 142 -46.25 15.81 -40.51
CA GLN A 142 -47.42 16.11 -41.35
C GLN A 142 -47.09 17.09 -42.50
N LEU A 143 -46.25 18.08 -42.23
CA LEU A 143 -46.06 19.21 -43.15
C LEU A 143 -44.92 19.00 -44.15
N VAL A 144 -43.85 18.29 -43.77
CA VAL A 144 -42.73 18.02 -44.69
C VAL A 144 -43.19 17.13 -45.86
N PRO A 145 -43.93 16.03 -45.65
CA PRO A 145 -44.45 15.22 -46.76
C PRO A 145 -45.50 15.95 -47.62
N GLN A 146 -46.42 16.72 -47.02
CA GLN A 146 -47.42 17.51 -47.77
C GLN A 146 -46.77 18.62 -48.62
N ALA A 147 -45.81 19.36 -48.06
CA ALA A 147 -45.08 20.40 -48.77
C ALA A 147 -44.26 19.88 -49.96
N LEU A 148 -43.75 18.66 -49.84
CA LEU A 148 -43.03 17.97 -50.92
C LEU A 148 -43.97 17.35 -51.96
N ALA A 149 -45.20 16.97 -51.58
CA ALA A 149 -46.21 16.43 -52.47
C ALA A 149 -46.87 17.46 -53.41
N ASP A 150 -46.89 18.74 -53.02
CA ASP A 150 -47.42 19.85 -53.83
C ASP A 150 -46.45 20.32 -54.92
N HIS A 151 -45.18 19.89 -54.88
CA HIS A 151 -44.20 20.20 -55.89
C HIS A 151 -44.04 19.05 -56.89
N ALA A 152 -44.56 19.22 -58.11
CA ALA A 152 -44.67 18.15 -59.11
C ALA A 152 -43.37 17.39 -59.42
N ARG A 153 -42.21 18.04 -59.27
CA ARG A 153 -40.89 17.40 -59.44
C ARG A 153 -40.44 16.61 -58.20
N LEU A 154 -40.75 17.05 -56.98
CA LEU A 154 -40.32 16.37 -55.74
C LEU A 154 -41.26 15.23 -55.34
N ARG A 155 -42.54 15.31 -55.72
CA ARG A 155 -43.51 14.23 -55.52
C ARG A 155 -43.09 12.91 -56.19
N ARG A 156 -42.40 13.00 -57.33
CA ARG A 156 -41.81 11.86 -58.04
C ARG A 156 -40.47 11.43 -57.45
N LEU A 157 -40.06 11.94 -56.30
CA LEU A 157 -38.76 11.63 -55.69
C LEU A 157 -38.92 11.07 -54.27
N LEU A 158 -40.16 10.91 -53.79
CA LEU A 158 -40.46 10.16 -52.59
C LEU A 158 -40.40 8.65 -52.92
N PRO A 159 -39.72 7.83 -52.09
CA PRO A 159 -39.54 6.42 -52.38
C PRO A 159 -40.88 5.69 -52.34
N SER A 160 -41.15 4.92 -53.39
CA SER A 160 -42.31 4.05 -53.51
C SER A 160 -42.26 2.93 -52.45
N PRO A 161 -43.39 2.26 -52.16
CA PRO A 161 -43.41 1.14 -51.22
C PRO A 161 -42.40 0.03 -51.57
N ASP A 162 -42.21 -0.24 -52.86
CA ASP A 162 -41.27 -1.25 -53.36
C ASP A 162 -39.80 -0.80 -53.20
N GLU A 163 -39.53 0.49 -53.39
CA GLU A 163 -38.19 1.09 -53.17
C GLU A 163 -37.81 1.10 -51.68
N ARG A 164 -38.76 1.35 -50.78
CA ARG A 164 -38.55 1.23 -49.33
C ARG A 164 -38.22 -0.21 -48.95
N THR A 165 -38.93 -1.16 -49.54
CA THR A 165 -38.70 -2.60 -49.33
C THR A 165 -37.32 -3.05 -49.83
N ALA A 166 -36.83 -2.52 -50.95
CA ALA A 166 -35.48 -2.81 -51.46
C ALA A 166 -34.37 -2.22 -50.55
N ILE A 167 -34.58 -1.01 -50.03
CA ILE A 167 -33.67 -0.39 -49.06
C ILE A 167 -33.62 -1.19 -47.76
N ASP A 168 -34.76 -1.72 -47.30
CA ASP A 168 -34.84 -2.55 -46.09
C ASP A 168 -34.28 -3.98 -46.31
N LEU A 169 -34.37 -4.54 -47.54
CA LEU A 169 -33.69 -5.78 -47.93
C LEU A 169 -32.17 -5.64 -47.94
N LEU A 170 -31.64 -4.54 -48.48
CA LEU A 170 -30.21 -4.22 -48.43
C LEU A 170 -29.71 -4.00 -46.99
N ARG A 171 -30.55 -3.43 -46.11
CA ARG A 171 -30.25 -3.30 -44.67
C ARG A 171 -30.29 -4.63 -43.93
N SER A 172 -31.27 -5.49 -44.21
CA SER A 172 -31.42 -6.79 -43.55
C SER A 172 -30.36 -7.81 -43.99
N ALA A 173 -29.90 -7.75 -45.24
CA ALA A 173 -28.75 -8.52 -45.73
C ALA A 173 -27.42 -8.15 -45.01
N ARG A 174 -27.31 -6.92 -44.48
CA ARG A 174 -26.16 -6.46 -43.68
C ARG A 174 -26.23 -6.84 -42.19
N VAL A 175 -27.31 -7.48 -41.70
CA VAL A 175 -27.50 -7.71 -40.24
C VAL A 175 -27.90 -9.14 -39.83
N ALA A 176 -28.09 -10.12 -40.74
CA ALA A 176 -28.50 -11.48 -40.33
C ALA A 176 -27.33 -12.47 -40.06
N PRO A 177 -27.20 -13.05 -38.85
CA PRO A 177 -26.06 -13.86 -38.37
C PRO A 177 -26.33 -15.38 -38.41
N ILE A 178 -25.34 -16.20 -38.81
CA ILE A 178 -25.42 -17.68 -38.59
C ILE A 178 -24.75 -18.00 -37.26
N ALA A 179 -25.54 -17.99 -36.17
CA ALA A 179 -25.11 -18.51 -34.87
C ALA A 179 -26.20 -19.22 -34.05
N PRO A 180 -27.49 -19.27 -34.46
CA PRO A 180 -28.29 -20.42 -34.03
C PRO A 180 -29.37 -20.86 -35.03
N LEU A 181 -29.00 -21.08 -36.30
CA LEU A 181 -29.70 -22.07 -37.15
C LEU A 181 -29.23 -23.51 -36.82
N ALA A 182 -28.27 -23.66 -35.90
CA ALA A 182 -27.59 -24.90 -35.58
C ALA A 182 -28.26 -25.77 -34.50
N GLU A 183 -29.21 -25.26 -33.70
CA GLU A 183 -29.80 -26.08 -32.61
C GLU A 183 -31.33 -26.20 -32.60
N GLN A 184 -32.08 -25.44 -33.41
CA GLN A 184 -33.57 -25.55 -33.43
C GLN A 184 -34.24 -25.46 -34.82
N PHE A 185 -33.51 -25.62 -35.93
CA PHE A 185 -34.09 -26.25 -37.13
C PHE A 185 -33.96 -27.78 -37.10
N ALA A 186 -33.56 -28.31 -35.94
CA ALA A 186 -33.29 -29.72 -35.76
C ALA A 186 -34.54 -30.60 -35.90
N GLN A 187 -35.75 -30.17 -35.54
CA GLN A 187 -36.91 -31.06 -35.62
C GLN A 187 -38.20 -30.27 -35.91
N GLY A 188 -38.75 -30.49 -37.10
CA GLY A 188 -39.83 -29.68 -37.67
C GLY A 188 -41.20 -29.84 -37.01
N ILE A 189 -42.12 -29.06 -37.60
CA ILE A 189 -43.59 -29.02 -37.50
C ILE A 189 -44.01 -27.66 -36.92
N VAL A 190 -44.31 -26.68 -37.79
CA VAL A 190 -45.61 -26.46 -38.45
C VAL A 190 -46.62 -25.84 -37.49
N ALA A 191 -47.35 -24.87 -38.04
CA ALA A 191 -48.64 -24.34 -37.61
C ALA A 191 -48.64 -23.07 -36.76
N THR A 192 -48.76 -21.97 -37.51
CA THR A 192 -49.88 -21.01 -37.46
C THR A 192 -50.02 -20.04 -36.28
N ASN A 193 -49.99 -18.76 -36.68
CA ASN A 193 -50.78 -17.63 -36.19
C ASN A 193 -50.29 -16.87 -34.96
N GLY A 194 -49.47 -15.84 -35.24
CA GLY A 194 -49.97 -14.46 -35.21
C GLY A 194 -49.87 -13.67 -33.89
N ALA A 195 -48.85 -12.79 -33.84
CA ALA A 195 -48.78 -11.49 -33.12
C ALA A 195 -48.87 -11.50 -31.57
N ALA A 196 -48.17 -10.66 -30.80
CA ALA A 196 -47.13 -9.64 -31.05
C ALA A 196 -46.67 -9.02 -29.71
N ILE A 197 -45.38 -8.66 -29.65
CA ILE A 197 -44.74 -7.48 -29.02
C ILE A 197 -44.85 -7.31 -27.48
N HIS A 198 -43.69 -7.21 -26.78
CA HIS A 198 -43.26 -5.98 -26.07
C HIS A 198 -41.90 -6.09 -25.30
N HIS A 199 -41.12 -5.01 -25.42
CA HIS A 199 -40.06 -4.46 -24.53
C HIS A 199 -38.60 -4.99 -24.59
N VAL A 200 -37.61 -4.30 -25.23
CA VAL A 200 -36.91 -3.00 -24.94
C VAL A 200 -35.59 -3.23 -24.15
N GLN A 201 -34.40 -2.61 -24.34
CA GLN A 201 -33.73 -1.70 -25.30
C GLN A 201 -32.33 -1.32 -24.69
N GLN A 202 -31.42 -0.67 -25.46
CA GLN A 202 -30.31 0.27 -25.06
C GLN A 202 -28.83 -0.25 -24.85
N THR A 203 -27.69 0.39 -25.26
CA THR A 203 -27.31 1.68 -25.94
C THR A 203 -25.78 1.81 -26.30
N ILE A 204 -25.46 2.26 -27.54
CA ILE A 204 -24.56 3.34 -28.13
C ILE A 204 -23.21 3.84 -27.47
N VAL A 205 -22.16 4.22 -28.28
CA VAL A 205 -21.40 5.54 -28.32
C VAL A 205 -20.09 5.63 -29.19
N ARG A 206 -20.10 6.57 -30.19
CA ARG A 206 -19.11 7.53 -30.82
C ARG A 206 -17.78 7.16 -31.56
N GLY A 207 -17.70 7.53 -32.86
CA GLY A 207 -17.09 8.79 -33.36
C GLY A 207 -15.71 8.83 -34.08
N ASN A 208 -15.73 9.21 -35.38
CA ASN A 208 -14.67 9.73 -36.29
C ASN A 208 -13.74 8.76 -37.04
N LEU A 209 -13.85 8.72 -38.38
CA LEU A 209 -12.74 8.36 -39.28
C LEU A 209 -12.92 8.94 -40.71
N TYR A 210 -11.97 9.78 -41.15
CA TYR A 210 -11.75 10.18 -42.55
C TYR A 210 -11.12 9.05 -43.37
N THR A 211 -11.43 9.04 -44.67
CA THR A 211 -11.02 8.16 -45.78
C THR A 211 -9.51 8.05 -46.02
N VAL A 212 -8.97 6.84 -46.34
CA VAL A 212 -7.98 6.49 -47.41
C VAL A 212 -7.93 4.93 -47.59
N PRO A 213 -7.28 4.32 -48.60
CA PRO A 213 -7.83 3.78 -49.85
C PRO A 213 -7.86 2.23 -49.97
N GLY A 214 -8.73 1.72 -50.85
CA GLY A 214 -8.37 0.66 -51.81
C GLY A 214 -7.89 -0.71 -51.32
N ALA A 215 -8.46 -1.26 -50.24
CA ALA A 215 -8.39 -2.70 -49.96
C ALA A 215 -9.70 -3.16 -49.35
N ALA A 216 -10.12 -4.41 -49.59
CA ALA A 216 -11.30 -5.01 -48.99
C ALA A 216 -11.24 -4.81 -47.47
N SER A 217 -11.98 -3.82 -46.95
CA SER A 217 -11.81 -3.41 -45.56
C SER A 217 -12.49 -4.43 -44.66
N PRO A 218 -11.78 -5.05 -43.69
CA PRO A 218 -12.45 -5.80 -42.65
C PRO A 218 -13.41 -4.87 -41.89
N ASP A 219 -14.54 -5.39 -41.41
CA ASP A 219 -15.47 -4.65 -40.56
C ASP A 219 -14.78 -4.29 -39.24
N LEU A 220 -14.20 -3.08 -39.19
CA LEU A 220 -13.44 -2.58 -38.06
C LEU A 220 -14.30 -2.43 -36.80
N ALA A 221 -15.61 -2.20 -36.94
CA ALA A 221 -16.52 -2.09 -35.81
C ALA A 221 -16.73 -3.46 -35.14
N LEU A 222 -16.88 -4.51 -35.94
CA LEU A 222 -16.94 -5.89 -35.45
C LEU A 222 -15.62 -6.34 -34.81
N LEU A 223 -14.48 -6.04 -35.44
CA LEU A 223 -13.16 -6.33 -34.87
C LEU A 223 -12.95 -5.62 -33.54
N TYR A 224 -13.33 -4.34 -33.43
CA TYR A 224 -13.26 -3.57 -32.20
C TYR A 224 -14.15 -4.16 -31.09
N ALA A 225 -15.40 -4.52 -31.41
CA ALA A 225 -16.32 -5.15 -30.46
C ALA A 225 -15.78 -6.49 -29.93
N ARG A 226 -15.23 -7.32 -30.82
CA ARG A 226 -14.60 -8.60 -30.45
C ARG A 226 -13.33 -8.39 -29.61
N TYR A 227 -12.48 -7.45 -29.99
CA TYR A 227 -11.26 -7.15 -29.24
C TYR A 227 -11.58 -6.61 -27.84
N ARG A 228 -12.59 -5.75 -27.71
CA ARG A 228 -13.09 -5.29 -26.41
C ARG A 228 -13.66 -6.42 -25.56
N ALA A 229 -14.39 -7.36 -26.16
CA ALA A 229 -14.87 -8.55 -25.45
C ALA A 229 -13.70 -9.40 -24.94
N PHE A 230 -12.71 -9.68 -25.81
CA PHE A 230 -11.48 -10.36 -25.45
C PHE A 230 -10.75 -9.69 -24.28
N ILE A 231 -10.63 -8.35 -24.29
CA ILE A 231 -10.01 -7.60 -23.19
C ILE A 231 -10.78 -7.82 -21.89
N ASN A 232 -12.11 -7.66 -21.92
CA ASN A 232 -12.95 -7.84 -20.73
C ASN A 232 -12.89 -9.28 -20.19
N GLU A 233 -12.77 -10.29 -21.04
CA GLU A 233 -12.66 -11.68 -20.60
C GLU A 233 -11.29 -12.01 -19.99
N ASN A 234 -10.20 -11.49 -20.57
CA ASN A 234 -8.84 -11.92 -20.24
C ASN A 234 -8.13 -11.03 -19.21
N PHE A 235 -8.55 -9.76 -19.07
CA PHE A 235 -7.87 -8.78 -18.22
C PHE A 235 -8.67 -8.39 -16.97
N ASN A 236 -10.01 -8.54 -16.97
CA ASN A 236 -10.91 -8.02 -15.92
C ASN A 236 -10.74 -8.70 -14.55
N GLN A 237 -10.29 -9.95 -14.55
CA GLN A 237 -10.15 -10.72 -13.33
C GLN A 237 -8.68 -10.80 -12.91
N LEU A 238 -8.46 -10.56 -11.63
CA LEU A 238 -7.29 -11.10 -10.94
C LEU A 238 -7.60 -12.56 -10.68
N ASP A 239 -6.94 -13.43 -11.44
CA ASP A 239 -7.07 -14.87 -11.24
C ASP A 239 -6.08 -15.30 -10.16
N PHE A 240 -6.58 -15.47 -8.94
CA PHE A 240 -5.82 -15.94 -7.79
C PHE A 240 -5.82 -17.47 -7.68
N ARG A 241 -6.27 -18.21 -8.70
CA ARG A 241 -6.23 -19.69 -8.73
C ARG A 241 -4.75 -20.16 -8.71
N GLY A 242 -4.20 -20.24 -7.51
CA GLY A 242 -2.79 -20.52 -7.23
C GLY A 242 -2.39 -20.10 -5.81
N LEU A 243 -3.02 -19.08 -5.24
CA LEU A 243 -2.81 -18.72 -3.84
C LEU A 243 -3.84 -19.46 -2.96
N LEU A 244 -3.42 -20.62 -2.45
CA LEU A 244 -4.05 -21.39 -1.36
C LEU A 244 -5.41 -22.05 -1.65
N GLN A 245 -5.76 -23.02 -0.79
CA GLN A 245 -6.98 -23.85 -0.72
C GLN A 245 -8.30 -23.07 -0.58
N ILE A 246 -8.56 -22.10 -1.45
CA ILE A 246 -9.75 -21.25 -1.42
C ILE A 246 -10.76 -21.84 -2.41
N GLN A 247 -11.70 -22.63 -1.91
CA GLN A 247 -12.84 -23.13 -2.69
C GLN A 247 -13.93 -22.05 -2.91
N THR A 248 -13.83 -20.87 -2.27
CA THR A 248 -14.94 -19.91 -2.13
C THR A 248 -14.83 -18.61 -2.93
N ILE A 249 -13.63 -18.14 -3.33
CA ILE A 249 -13.46 -16.85 -4.05
C ILE A 249 -12.90 -17.13 -5.44
N SER A 250 -13.76 -17.52 -6.38
CA SER A 250 -13.25 -17.92 -7.69
C SER A 250 -12.68 -16.75 -8.51
N ARG A 251 -13.15 -15.50 -8.35
CA ARG A 251 -12.84 -14.36 -9.26
C ARG A 251 -13.09 -13.00 -8.59
N LEU A 252 -12.05 -12.19 -8.35
CA LEU A 252 -12.20 -10.78 -7.95
C LEU A 252 -11.91 -9.86 -9.15
N ASN A 253 -12.72 -8.82 -9.33
CA ASN A 253 -12.55 -7.86 -10.42
C ASN A 253 -11.38 -6.92 -10.13
N LEU A 254 -10.41 -6.85 -11.05
CA LEU A 254 -9.20 -6.03 -10.92
C LEU A 254 -9.55 -4.55 -10.65
N GLU A 255 -10.57 -4.01 -11.32
CA GLU A 255 -11.00 -2.61 -11.16
C GLU A 255 -11.44 -2.27 -9.73
N GLN A 256 -12.00 -3.25 -9.00
CA GLN A 256 -12.48 -3.03 -7.64
C GLN A 256 -11.33 -2.96 -6.63
N ILE A 257 -10.18 -3.55 -6.95
CA ILE A 257 -9.05 -3.73 -6.02
C ILE A 257 -7.87 -2.84 -6.37
N TYR A 258 -7.67 -2.52 -7.66
CA TYR A 258 -6.54 -1.74 -8.14
C TYR A 258 -6.40 -0.42 -7.37
N ILE A 259 -5.17 -0.08 -6.98
CA ILE A 259 -4.82 1.22 -6.40
C ILE A 259 -3.77 1.92 -7.27
N PRO A 260 -3.88 3.25 -7.47
CA PRO A 260 -2.81 4.04 -8.10
C PRO A 260 -1.50 3.93 -7.33
N VAL A 261 -0.44 3.48 -7.99
CA VAL A 261 0.93 3.46 -7.42
C VAL A 261 1.64 4.78 -7.67
N GLU A 262 2.57 5.13 -6.79
CA GLU A 262 3.43 6.30 -6.94
C GLU A 262 4.70 5.94 -7.72
N ALA A 263 5.23 6.90 -8.48
CA ALA A 263 6.47 6.74 -9.20
C ALA A 263 7.34 7.99 -9.07
N LEU A 264 8.66 7.76 -9.08
CA LEU A 264 9.68 8.80 -9.09
C LEU A 264 10.03 9.11 -10.55
N GLY A 265 9.85 10.37 -10.95
CA GLY A 265 10.27 10.85 -12.27
C GLY A 265 11.75 11.28 -12.32
N PRO A 266 12.26 11.65 -13.50
CA PRO A 266 13.66 12.08 -13.68
C PRO A 266 14.08 13.28 -12.82
N GLN A 267 13.12 14.12 -12.42
CA GLN A 267 13.34 15.29 -11.56
C GLN A 267 13.26 14.99 -10.05
N GLY A 268 13.08 13.73 -9.66
CA GLY A 268 13.04 13.31 -8.25
C GLY A 268 11.76 13.63 -7.49
N GLN A 269 10.69 14.06 -8.17
CA GLN A 269 9.37 14.24 -7.54
C GLN A 269 8.56 12.94 -7.62
N GLY A 270 8.02 12.50 -6.48
CA GLY A 270 7.09 11.38 -6.37
C GLY A 270 5.66 11.84 -6.67
N VAL A 271 5.05 11.31 -7.73
CA VAL A 271 3.64 11.57 -8.08
C VAL A 271 2.96 10.29 -8.53
N SER A 272 1.63 10.33 -8.69
CA SER A 272 0.86 9.19 -9.23
C SER A 272 1.41 8.76 -10.57
N LEU A 273 1.64 7.45 -10.75
CA LEU A 273 2.14 6.91 -12.01
C LEU A 273 1.22 7.23 -13.18
N HIS A 274 -0.09 7.34 -12.95
CA HIS A 274 -1.07 7.70 -13.98
C HIS A 274 -0.82 9.10 -14.56
N THR A 275 -0.31 10.03 -13.77
CA THR A 275 0.08 11.36 -14.27
C THR A 275 1.12 11.24 -15.36
N PHE A 276 2.17 10.43 -15.14
CA PHE A 276 3.18 10.17 -16.17
C PHE A 276 2.61 9.47 -17.41
N VAL A 277 1.68 8.51 -17.23
CA VAL A 277 1.02 7.84 -18.36
C VAL A 277 0.23 8.83 -19.22
N CYS A 278 -0.40 9.83 -18.60
CA CYS A 278 -1.18 10.87 -19.28
C CYS A 278 -0.33 12.01 -19.84
N GLU A 279 0.83 12.32 -19.26
CA GLU A 279 1.67 13.44 -19.72
C GLU A 279 2.71 13.00 -20.74
N GLN A 280 3.28 11.80 -20.59
CA GLN A 280 4.39 11.33 -21.42
C GLN A 280 3.88 10.46 -22.58
N PRO A 281 4.16 10.82 -23.85
CA PRO A 281 3.77 9.99 -24.98
C PRO A 281 4.60 8.70 -25.09
N LEU A 282 5.86 8.75 -24.66
CA LEU A 282 6.80 7.64 -24.67
C LEU A 282 7.35 7.44 -23.25
N LEU A 283 6.94 6.37 -22.57
CA LEU A 283 7.22 6.15 -21.15
C LEU A 283 7.81 4.76 -20.90
N VAL A 284 8.87 4.68 -20.10
CA VAL A 284 9.39 3.45 -19.53
C VAL A 284 9.11 3.44 -18.03
N VAL A 285 8.38 2.42 -17.58
CA VAL A 285 8.05 2.19 -16.17
C VAL A 285 8.97 1.10 -15.62
N LEU A 286 9.91 1.53 -14.79
CA LEU A 286 10.77 0.66 -14.00
C LEU A 286 10.12 0.34 -12.67
N GLY A 287 10.44 -0.82 -12.11
CA GLY A 287 10.01 -1.15 -10.76
C GLY A 287 10.59 -2.47 -10.30
N ASN A 288 10.64 -2.64 -8.98
CA ASN A 288 11.05 -3.90 -8.38
C ASN A 288 10.09 -5.06 -8.74
N PRO A 289 10.52 -6.31 -8.57
CA PRO A 289 9.63 -7.47 -8.68
C PRO A 289 8.41 -7.34 -7.74
N GLY A 290 7.22 -7.72 -8.21
CA GLY A 290 5.98 -7.59 -7.43
C GLY A 290 5.46 -6.15 -7.26
N SER A 291 6.14 -5.13 -7.81
CA SER A 291 5.72 -3.72 -7.70
C SER A 291 4.43 -3.36 -8.45
N GLY A 292 3.82 -4.30 -9.17
CA GLY A 292 2.55 -4.08 -9.89
C GLY A 292 2.66 -3.58 -11.33
N LYS A 293 3.81 -3.68 -12.01
CA LYS A 293 3.98 -3.28 -13.43
C LYS A 293 2.98 -3.99 -14.38
N SER A 294 2.93 -5.31 -14.35
CA SER A 294 1.96 -6.06 -15.18
C SER A 294 0.52 -5.79 -14.74
N THR A 295 0.28 -5.55 -13.44
CA THR A 295 -1.03 -5.14 -12.93
C THR A 295 -1.47 -3.79 -13.51
N LEU A 296 -0.56 -2.83 -13.63
CA LEU A 296 -0.80 -1.55 -14.30
C LEU A 296 -1.17 -1.76 -15.77
N VAL A 297 -0.41 -2.57 -16.52
CA VAL A 297 -0.70 -2.87 -17.92
C VAL A 297 -2.10 -3.48 -18.07
N ARG A 298 -2.43 -4.48 -17.24
CA ARG A 298 -3.76 -5.11 -17.23
C ARG A 298 -4.87 -4.11 -16.90
N TYR A 299 -4.63 -3.22 -15.94
CA TYR A 299 -5.61 -2.20 -15.57
C TYR A 299 -5.82 -1.16 -16.69
N LEU A 300 -4.76 -0.71 -17.36
CA LEU A 300 -4.85 0.20 -18.51
C LEU A 300 -5.61 -0.44 -19.69
N MET A 301 -5.36 -1.72 -19.98
CA MET A 301 -6.11 -2.48 -20.99
C MET A 301 -7.62 -2.42 -20.73
N LEU A 302 -8.05 -2.58 -19.46
CA LEU A 302 -9.46 -2.52 -19.08
C LEU A 302 -10.02 -1.10 -19.12
N ALA A 303 -9.36 -0.18 -18.42
CA ALA A 303 -9.86 1.17 -18.18
C ALA A 303 -10.13 1.93 -19.49
N LEU A 304 -9.30 1.72 -20.51
CA LEU A 304 -9.47 2.35 -21.82
C LEU A 304 -10.67 1.82 -22.63
N THR A 305 -11.24 0.67 -22.27
CA THR A 305 -12.43 0.11 -22.92
C THR A 305 -13.76 0.49 -22.24
N ARG A 306 -13.71 1.22 -21.11
CA ARG A 306 -14.88 1.63 -20.31
C ARG A 306 -14.89 3.13 -20.04
N ASN A 307 -16.00 3.82 -20.33
CA ASN A 307 -16.09 5.29 -20.21
C ASN A 307 -15.82 5.80 -18.79
N ASP A 308 -16.42 5.21 -17.76
CA ASP A 308 -16.32 5.70 -16.39
C ASP A 308 -14.91 5.59 -15.79
N ALA A 309 -14.18 4.52 -16.13
CA ALA A 309 -12.80 4.31 -15.67
C ALA A 309 -11.81 5.23 -16.38
N ARG A 310 -12.05 5.49 -17.68
CA ARG A 310 -11.28 6.42 -18.50
C ARG A 310 -11.33 7.86 -17.95
N GLU A 311 -12.53 8.34 -17.63
CA GLU A 311 -12.74 9.71 -17.12
C GLU A 311 -12.08 9.92 -15.76
N ARG A 312 -12.16 8.93 -14.85
CA ARG A 312 -11.52 8.99 -13.52
C ARG A 312 -10.00 9.10 -13.57
N LEU A 313 -9.37 8.56 -14.62
CA LEU A 313 -7.91 8.53 -14.78
C LEU A 313 -7.39 9.66 -15.69
N GLY A 314 -8.28 10.47 -16.26
CA GLY A 314 -7.90 11.52 -17.21
C GLY A 314 -7.32 10.97 -18.52
N LEU A 315 -7.71 9.75 -18.94
CA LEU A 315 -7.22 9.08 -20.13
C LEU A 315 -8.00 9.55 -21.39
N ASP A 316 -7.98 10.85 -21.68
CA ASP A 316 -8.58 11.44 -22.88
C ASP A 316 -7.50 11.98 -23.84
N PRO A 317 -7.68 11.82 -25.17
CA PRO A 317 -8.86 11.27 -25.83
C PRO A 317 -8.85 9.72 -25.89
N ILE A 318 -9.96 9.09 -26.33
CA ILE A 318 -10.10 7.62 -26.36
C ILE A 318 -8.98 6.96 -27.19
N TRP A 319 -8.07 6.23 -26.52
CA TRP A 319 -7.06 5.38 -27.15
C TRP A 319 -7.51 3.92 -27.22
N LEU A 320 -7.18 3.23 -28.31
CA LEU A 320 -7.25 1.78 -28.41
C LEU A 320 -6.04 1.17 -27.69
N PRO A 321 -6.23 0.41 -26.61
CA PRO A 321 -5.12 -0.23 -25.90
C PRO A 321 -4.63 -1.47 -26.68
N ILE A 322 -3.34 -1.55 -26.97
CA ILE A 322 -2.71 -2.65 -27.70
C ILE A 322 -1.69 -3.33 -26.78
N PHE A 323 -1.99 -4.56 -26.34
CA PHE A 323 -1.05 -5.35 -25.55
C PHE A 323 0.01 -5.98 -26.45
N PHE A 324 1.29 -5.74 -26.14
CA PHE A 324 2.45 -6.23 -26.88
C PHE A 324 3.41 -6.97 -25.92
N PRO A 325 3.42 -8.31 -25.90
CA PRO A 325 4.33 -9.07 -25.06
C PRO A 325 5.72 -9.18 -25.70
N VAL A 326 6.68 -8.42 -25.17
CA VAL A 326 8.00 -8.25 -25.80
C VAL A 326 8.80 -9.56 -25.86
N ALA A 327 8.74 -10.37 -24.80
CA ALA A 327 9.41 -11.66 -24.75
C ALA A 327 8.90 -12.64 -25.83
N ALA A 328 7.58 -12.66 -26.05
CA ALA A 328 6.97 -13.54 -27.05
C ALA A 328 7.29 -13.06 -28.48
N PHE A 329 7.43 -11.76 -28.71
CA PHE A 329 7.92 -11.20 -29.97
C PHE A 329 9.37 -11.62 -30.25
N ALA A 330 10.25 -11.45 -29.29
CA ALA A 330 11.65 -11.87 -29.41
C ALA A 330 11.77 -13.38 -29.68
N ALA A 331 10.93 -14.21 -29.03
CA ALA A 331 10.90 -15.65 -29.27
C ALA A 331 10.38 -16.00 -30.68
N ALA A 332 9.39 -15.27 -31.19
CA ALA A 332 8.86 -15.50 -32.53
C ALA A 332 9.89 -15.20 -33.64
N ARG A 333 10.72 -14.17 -33.45
CA ARG A 333 11.79 -13.78 -34.39
C ARG A 333 12.91 -14.81 -34.54
N ARG A 334 13.10 -15.68 -33.55
CA ARG A 334 14.09 -16.76 -33.60
C ARG A 334 13.66 -17.97 -34.41
N ARG A 335 12.39 -18.04 -34.82
CA ARG A 335 11.93 -19.15 -35.65
C ARG A 335 12.62 -19.04 -37.01
N PRO A 336 13.08 -20.17 -37.61
CA PRO A 336 13.76 -20.15 -38.90
C PRO A 336 12.95 -19.36 -39.95
N GLY A 337 13.58 -18.37 -40.60
CA GLY A 337 12.94 -17.53 -41.61
C GLY A 337 12.03 -16.40 -41.10
N LYS A 338 12.05 -16.10 -39.79
CA LYS A 338 11.27 -15.01 -39.17
C LYS A 338 12.15 -13.90 -38.56
N GLU A 339 13.41 -13.81 -38.95
CA GLU A 339 14.39 -12.85 -38.42
C GLU A 339 13.95 -11.39 -38.64
N ASP A 340 13.31 -11.11 -39.77
CA ASP A 340 12.77 -9.79 -40.16
C ASP A 340 11.27 -9.61 -39.81
N LEU A 341 10.72 -10.39 -38.87
CA LEU A 341 9.31 -10.28 -38.47
C LEU A 341 9.01 -8.88 -37.90
N ALA A 342 8.21 -8.10 -38.63
CA ALA A 342 7.78 -6.78 -38.21
C ALA A 342 6.80 -6.83 -37.02
N PRO A 343 6.82 -5.83 -36.09
CA PRO A 343 5.94 -5.80 -34.92
C PRO A 343 4.43 -5.88 -35.21
N LEU A 344 3.93 -5.22 -36.26
CA LEU A 344 2.52 -5.31 -36.65
C LEU A 344 2.13 -6.71 -37.17
N ALA A 345 3.01 -7.33 -37.96
CA ALA A 345 2.80 -8.70 -38.45
C ALA A 345 2.83 -9.70 -37.28
N TYR A 346 3.70 -9.48 -36.30
CA TYR A 346 3.72 -10.27 -35.07
C TYR A 346 2.41 -10.16 -34.28
N LEU A 347 1.85 -8.96 -34.09
CA LEU A 347 0.59 -8.80 -33.37
C LEU A 347 -0.54 -9.60 -34.03
N ALA A 348 -0.65 -9.56 -35.37
CA ALA A 348 -1.63 -10.36 -36.10
C ALA A 348 -1.45 -11.88 -35.84
N ASP A 349 -0.21 -12.38 -35.93
CA ASP A 349 0.11 -13.78 -35.66
C ASP A 349 -0.14 -14.18 -34.19
N TYR A 350 0.16 -13.28 -33.24
CA TYR A 350 0.00 -13.49 -31.81
C TYR A 350 -1.47 -13.72 -31.44
N TYR A 351 -2.38 -12.81 -31.82
CA TYR A 351 -3.81 -12.94 -31.50
C TYR A 351 -4.46 -14.11 -32.24
N ARG A 352 -4.03 -14.41 -33.48
CA ARG A 352 -4.48 -15.61 -34.21
C ARG A 352 -4.12 -16.90 -33.45
N GLY A 353 -2.93 -16.94 -32.84
CA GLY A 353 -2.49 -18.03 -31.98
C GLY A 353 -3.33 -18.22 -30.70
N LEU A 354 -4.08 -17.19 -30.28
CA LEU A 354 -5.04 -17.23 -29.18
C LEU A 354 -6.47 -17.59 -29.62
N SER A 355 -6.62 -18.12 -30.84
CA SER A 355 -7.92 -18.36 -31.47
C SER A 355 -8.77 -17.09 -31.62
N GLN A 356 -8.15 -15.92 -31.71
CA GLN A 356 -8.82 -14.64 -31.97
C GLN A 356 -8.74 -14.26 -33.47
N PRO A 357 -9.63 -13.37 -33.95
CA PRO A 357 -9.52 -12.79 -35.28
C PRO A 357 -8.20 -12.05 -35.52
N ASP A 358 -7.90 -11.79 -36.79
CA ASP A 358 -6.80 -10.91 -37.16
C ASP A 358 -7.16 -9.45 -36.87
N TYR A 359 -6.55 -8.89 -35.82
CA TYR A 359 -6.73 -7.50 -35.43
C TYR A 359 -5.75 -6.52 -36.09
N GLY A 360 -4.89 -6.98 -37.01
CA GLY A 360 -3.84 -6.17 -37.61
C GLY A 360 -4.34 -4.87 -38.25
N ALA A 361 -5.42 -4.95 -39.03
CA ALA A 361 -6.05 -3.78 -39.67
C ALA A 361 -6.61 -2.77 -38.64
N LEU A 362 -7.17 -3.27 -37.52
CA LEU A 362 -7.66 -2.43 -36.43
C LEU A 362 -6.51 -1.69 -35.73
N PHE A 363 -5.41 -2.39 -35.43
CA PHE A 363 -4.23 -1.80 -34.80
C PHE A 363 -3.55 -0.77 -35.70
N GLN A 364 -3.36 -1.11 -36.98
CA GLN A 364 -2.77 -0.19 -37.96
C GLN A 364 -3.61 1.08 -38.11
N ARG A 365 -4.95 0.96 -38.12
CA ARG A 365 -5.86 2.11 -38.18
C ARG A 365 -5.74 3.00 -36.95
N ALA A 366 -5.66 2.41 -35.75
CA ALA A 366 -5.46 3.17 -34.51
C ALA A 366 -4.12 3.92 -34.50
N LEU A 367 -3.04 3.25 -34.93
CA LEU A 367 -1.71 3.87 -35.03
C LEU A 367 -1.68 5.01 -36.06
N THR A 368 -2.30 4.83 -37.23
CA THR A 368 -2.33 5.85 -38.29
C THR A 368 -3.14 7.08 -37.88
N THR A 369 -4.12 6.93 -37.00
CA THR A 369 -5.04 8.00 -36.60
C THR A 369 -4.63 8.71 -35.30
N GLY A 370 -3.46 8.36 -34.74
CA GLY A 370 -3.00 8.94 -33.47
C GLY A 370 -3.86 8.50 -32.27
N ARG A 371 -4.46 7.31 -32.33
CA ARG A 371 -5.42 6.79 -31.34
C ARG A 371 -4.99 5.45 -30.74
N ALA A 372 -3.72 5.07 -30.84
CA ALA A 372 -3.21 3.85 -30.22
C ALA A 372 -2.47 4.14 -28.90
N MET A 373 -2.70 3.29 -27.90
CA MET A 373 -1.80 3.16 -26.74
C MET A 373 -1.19 1.76 -26.76
N VAL A 374 0.09 1.67 -27.13
CA VAL A 374 0.84 0.41 -27.20
C VAL A 374 1.52 0.13 -25.86
N LEU A 375 1.20 -1.00 -25.26
CA LEU A 375 1.74 -1.44 -23.97
C LEU A 375 2.77 -2.56 -24.21
N LEU A 376 4.06 -2.19 -24.22
CA LEU A 376 5.21 -3.08 -24.38
C LEU A 376 5.55 -3.72 -23.02
N ASP A 377 4.99 -4.90 -22.73
CA ASP A 377 5.17 -5.56 -21.43
C ASP A 377 6.40 -6.49 -21.43
N GLY A 378 7.26 -6.35 -20.42
CA GLY A 378 8.36 -7.29 -20.13
C GLY A 378 9.61 -7.12 -20.99
N LEU A 379 10.17 -5.90 -21.09
CA LEU A 379 11.45 -5.66 -21.79
C LEU A 379 12.62 -6.46 -21.20
N ASP A 380 12.62 -6.67 -19.88
CA ASP A 380 13.63 -7.44 -19.16
C ASP A 380 13.57 -8.95 -19.43
N GLU A 381 12.46 -9.44 -19.97
CA GLU A 381 12.24 -10.87 -20.22
C GLU A 381 12.82 -11.36 -21.57
N VAL A 382 13.45 -10.46 -22.34
CA VAL A 382 14.09 -10.79 -23.61
C VAL A 382 15.45 -11.45 -23.38
N ARG A 383 15.48 -12.77 -23.58
CA ARG A 383 16.65 -13.63 -23.30
C ARG A 383 17.84 -13.35 -24.24
N THR A 384 17.78 -13.76 -25.51
CA THR A 384 18.84 -13.52 -26.50
C THR A 384 18.41 -12.51 -27.56
N ASP A 385 19.40 -11.83 -28.15
CA ASP A 385 19.21 -10.79 -29.17
C ASP A 385 18.38 -9.57 -28.71
N ARG A 386 18.55 -9.22 -27.42
CA ARG A 386 17.85 -8.10 -26.78
C ARG A 386 18.13 -6.77 -27.46
N GLN A 387 19.39 -6.52 -27.83
CA GLN A 387 19.74 -5.31 -28.55
C GLN A 387 19.07 -5.21 -29.92
N ALA A 388 18.99 -6.29 -30.71
CA ALA A 388 18.28 -6.21 -31.99
C ALA A 388 16.76 -6.17 -31.82
N THR A 389 16.22 -6.76 -30.76
CA THR A 389 14.80 -6.60 -30.42
C THR A 389 14.48 -5.16 -30.08
N ILE A 390 15.29 -4.52 -29.22
CA ILE A 390 15.15 -3.11 -28.85
C ILE A 390 15.29 -2.21 -30.06
N ARG A 391 16.30 -2.43 -30.92
CA ARG A 391 16.44 -1.66 -32.18
C ARG A 391 15.19 -1.73 -33.05
N VAL A 392 14.56 -2.90 -33.16
CA VAL A 392 13.30 -3.05 -33.93
C VAL A 392 12.13 -2.36 -33.24
N LEU A 393 12.03 -2.43 -31.91
CA LEU A 393 10.99 -1.72 -31.16
C LEU A 393 11.17 -0.19 -31.26
N GLU A 394 12.39 0.33 -31.15
CA GLU A 394 12.64 1.75 -31.32
C GLU A 394 12.37 2.21 -32.76
N ALA A 395 12.71 1.40 -33.76
CA ALA A 395 12.36 1.69 -35.15
C ALA A 395 10.83 1.74 -35.33
N PHE A 396 10.10 0.80 -34.73
CA PHE A 396 8.64 0.79 -34.74
C PHE A 396 8.04 2.01 -34.01
N VAL A 397 8.62 2.41 -32.88
CA VAL A 397 8.19 3.62 -32.17
C VAL A 397 8.43 4.86 -33.03
N ARG A 398 9.63 5.03 -33.61
CA ARG A 398 9.95 6.16 -34.52
C ARG A 398 9.09 6.18 -35.79
N GLU A 399 8.61 5.03 -36.26
CA GLU A 399 7.69 4.93 -37.40
C GLU A 399 6.27 5.43 -37.05
N TRP A 400 5.85 5.28 -35.79
CA TRP A 400 4.46 5.49 -35.35
C TRP A 400 4.30 6.51 -34.22
N ASP A 401 5.31 7.36 -33.97
CA ASP A 401 5.31 8.41 -32.92
C ASP A 401 4.45 9.65 -33.27
N ALA A 402 3.58 9.53 -34.27
CA ALA A 402 2.66 10.57 -34.71
C ALA A 402 1.85 11.16 -33.53
N PRO A 403 1.51 12.48 -33.58
CA PRO A 403 0.79 13.15 -32.50
C PRO A 403 -0.48 12.42 -32.08
N GLY A 404 -0.53 12.01 -30.81
CA GLY A 404 -1.69 11.35 -30.20
C GLY A 404 -1.48 9.87 -29.83
N ASN A 405 -0.56 9.16 -30.49
CA ASN A 405 -0.20 7.80 -30.07
C ASN A 405 0.59 7.83 -28.76
N ARG A 406 0.52 6.73 -28.00
CA ARG A 406 1.31 6.53 -26.79
C ARG A 406 1.97 5.16 -26.76
N PHE A 407 3.18 5.11 -26.22
CA PHE A 407 3.93 3.88 -25.98
C PHE A 407 4.38 3.84 -24.53
N LEU A 408 3.96 2.78 -23.83
CA LEU A 408 4.37 2.50 -22.46
C LEU A 408 5.10 1.18 -22.45
N ALA A 409 6.34 1.19 -21.98
CA ALA A 409 7.12 -0.02 -21.79
C ALA A 409 7.35 -0.32 -20.32
N THR A 410 7.29 -1.59 -19.93
CA THR A 410 7.59 -2.02 -18.56
C THR A 410 8.91 -2.79 -18.53
N SER A 411 9.72 -2.55 -17.49
CA SER A 411 10.95 -3.29 -17.25
C SER A 411 11.24 -3.39 -15.75
N ARG A 412 12.07 -4.36 -15.36
CA ARG A 412 12.73 -4.34 -14.05
C ARG A 412 13.82 -3.26 -14.01
N ILE A 413 14.11 -2.77 -12.80
CA ILE A 413 15.23 -1.83 -12.55
C ILE A 413 16.55 -2.53 -12.88
N VAL A 414 16.77 -3.71 -12.31
CA VAL A 414 17.97 -4.51 -12.56
C VAL A 414 17.92 -5.13 -13.95
N GLY A 415 18.96 -4.90 -14.75
CA GLY A 415 19.09 -5.40 -16.12
C GLY A 415 18.49 -4.49 -17.18
N TYR A 416 17.88 -3.34 -16.85
CA TYR A 416 17.49 -2.36 -17.87
C TYR A 416 18.70 -1.71 -18.53
N ASP A 417 19.73 -1.37 -17.75
CA ASP A 417 20.94 -0.67 -18.22
C ASP A 417 21.80 -1.50 -19.19
N ASP A 418 21.62 -2.82 -19.25
CA ASP A 418 22.33 -3.69 -20.20
C ASP A 418 21.94 -3.42 -21.66
N ALA A 419 20.69 -3.00 -21.87
CA ALA A 419 20.16 -2.59 -23.16
C ALA A 419 18.95 -1.66 -22.90
N PRO A 420 19.20 -0.37 -22.57
CA PRO A 420 18.13 0.58 -22.32
C PRO A 420 17.46 0.99 -23.64
N LEU A 421 16.19 1.42 -23.56
CA LEU A 421 15.57 2.16 -24.66
C LEU A 421 16.19 3.55 -24.73
N ASP A 422 16.27 4.11 -25.94
CA ASP A 422 16.82 5.45 -26.19
C ASP A 422 16.25 6.51 -25.21
N PRO A 423 17.07 7.06 -24.30
CA PRO A 423 16.61 8.04 -23.31
C PRO A 423 16.26 9.39 -23.93
N ALA A 424 16.63 9.64 -25.20
CA ALA A 424 16.16 10.81 -25.95
C ALA A 424 14.72 10.62 -26.46
N LEU A 425 14.24 9.38 -26.58
CA LEU A 425 12.87 9.06 -26.96
C LEU A 425 11.96 8.83 -25.75
N PHE A 426 12.42 8.08 -24.76
CA PHE A 426 11.58 7.63 -23.64
C PHE A 426 11.88 8.36 -22.34
N ALA A 427 10.82 8.86 -21.68
CA ALA A 427 10.90 9.25 -20.28
C ALA A 427 10.96 7.99 -19.40
N VAL A 428 11.85 7.95 -18.41
CA VAL A 428 12.00 6.82 -17.48
C VAL A 428 11.48 7.19 -16.10
N VAL A 429 10.60 6.36 -15.53
CA VAL A 429 10.03 6.53 -14.19
C VAL A 429 10.18 5.25 -13.38
N THR A 430 10.30 5.36 -12.06
CA THR A 430 10.48 4.19 -11.18
C THR A 430 9.38 4.10 -10.12
N ILE A 431 8.60 3.00 -10.12
CA ILE A 431 7.56 2.72 -9.13
C ILE A 431 8.17 2.68 -7.72
N GLN A 432 7.54 3.41 -6.79
CA GLN A 432 7.92 3.47 -5.38
C GLN A 432 7.23 2.35 -4.56
N PRO A 433 7.80 1.94 -3.42
CA PRO A 433 7.11 1.11 -2.44
C PRO A 433 5.78 1.76 -2.01
N LEU A 434 4.77 0.95 -1.67
CA LEU A 434 3.48 1.49 -1.23
C LEU A 434 3.63 2.31 0.05
N SER A 435 3.01 3.48 0.08
CA SER A 435 2.84 4.28 1.27
C SER A 435 1.78 3.69 2.21
N ASP A 436 1.83 4.05 3.48
CA ASP A 436 0.85 3.58 4.48
C ASP A 436 -0.59 3.95 4.09
N ALA A 437 -0.78 5.08 3.41
CA ALA A 437 -2.08 5.49 2.85
C ALA A 437 -2.53 4.59 1.69
N GLN A 438 -1.61 4.21 0.80
CA GLN A 438 -1.90 3.26 -0.29
C GLN A 438 -2.22 1.86 0.25
N ILE A 439 -1.49 1.39 1.27
CA ILE A 439 -1.78 0.10 1.94
C ILE A 439 -3.20 0.11 2.52
N ARG A 440 -3.59 1.16 3.26
CA ARG A 440 -4.96 1.30 3.80
C ARG A 440 -6.01 1.35 2.70
N CYS A 441 -5.75 2.06 1.61
CA CYS A 441 -6.65 2.13 0.46
C CYS A 441 -6.84 0.77 -0.21
N PHE A 442 -5.76 0.01 -0.37
CA PHE A 442 -5.83 -1.36 -0.88
C PHE A 442 -6.64 -2.25 0.05
N ILE A 443 -6.38 -2.23 1.36
CA ILE A 443 -7.12 -3.03 2.35
C ILE A 443 -8.62 -2.73 2.29
N GLN A 444 -9.00 -1.45 2.19
CA GLN A 444 -10.40 -1.04 2.07
C GLN A 444 -11.06 -1.60 0.79
N ARG A 445 -10.43 -1.38 -0.37
CA ARG A 445 -10.92 -1.86 -1.68
C ARG A 445 -11.02 -3.39 -1.73
N TRP A 446 -10.01 -4.06 -1.20
CA TRP A 446 -9.97 -5.50 -1.05
C TRP A 446 -11.11 -6.01 -0.19
N SER A 447 -11.37 -5.36 0.96
CA SER A 447 -12.43 -5.73 1.91
C SER A 447 -13.82 -5.62 1.28
N GLN A 448 -14.05 -4.56 0.50
CA GLN A 448 -15.29 -4.35 -0.26
C GLN A 448 -15.49 -5.45 -1.30
N ALA A 449 -14.47 -5.70 -2.14
CA ALA A 449 -14.53 -6.71 -3.19
C ALA A 449 -14.75 -8.11 -2.61
N TYR A 450 -14.07 -8.42 -1.50
CA TYR A 450 -14.19 -9.70 -0.82
C TYR A 450 -15.58 -9.90 -0.19
N ALA A 451 -16.08 -8.91 0.56
CA ALA A 451 -17.40 -8.97 1.17
C ALA A 451 -18.50 -9.16 0.12
N ALA A 452 -18.40 -8.48 -1.04
CA ALA A 452 -19.36 -8.60 -2.13
C ALA A 452 -19.40 -10.01 -2.74
N SER A 453 -18.24 -10.67 -2.83
CA SER A 453 -18.13 -12.04 -3.38
C SER A 453 -18.71 -13.14 -2.47
N SER A 454 -18.92 -12.84 -1.18
CA SER A 454 -19.36 -13.78 -0.14
C SER A 454 -20.81 -13.56 0.32
N MET A 455 -21.63 -12.86 -0.46
CA MET A 455 -23.04 -12.59 -0.15
C MET A 455 -23.96 -13.69 -0.73
N PRO A 456 -24.93 -14.22 0.05
CA PRO A 456 -25.96 -15.07 -0.50
C PRO A 456 -26.89 -14.27 -1.42
N PRO A 457 -27.42 -14.87 -2.52
CA PRO A 457 -28.36 -14.20 -3.39
C PRO A 457 -29.64 -13.84 -2.61
N VAL A 458 -30.11 -12.60 -2.78
CA VAL A 458 -31.37 -12.13 -2.16
C VAL A 458 -32.53 -12.90 -2.81
N PRO A 459 -33.36 -13.63 -2.05
CA PRO A 459 -34.53 -14.30 -2.60
C PRO A 459 -35.54 -13.28 -3.13
N PRO A 460 -36.33 -13.61 -4.17
CA PRO A 460 -37.39 -12.71 -4.63
C PRO A 460 -38.45 -12.56 -3.53
N VAL A 461 -38.65 -11.32 -3.04
CA VAL A 461 -39.62 -10.95 -2.00
C VAL A 461 -40.61 -9.92 -2.60
N ASP A 462 -41.86 -9.89 -2.12
CA ASP A 462 -42.87 -8.91 -2.52
C ASP A 462 -42.35 -7.45 -2.46
N GLU A 463 -42.80 -6.58 -3.37
CA GLU A 463 -42.30 -5.20 -3.58
C GLU A 463 -42.17 -4.36 -2.30
N LEU A 464 -43.06 -4.54 -1.31
CA LEU A 464 -43.05 -3.81 -0.04
C LEU A 464 -42.00 -4.31 0.98
N LEU A 465 -41.60 -5.58 0.91
CA LEU A 465 -40.54 -6.16 1.75
C LEU A 465 -39.16 -6.02 1.10
N HIS A 466 -39.12 -5.79 -0.21
CA HIS A 466 -37.90 -5.69 -1.00
C HIS A 466 -36.98 -4.53 -0.55
N ASP A 467 -37.55 -3.36 -0.24
CA ASP A 467 -36.76 -2.19 0.19
C ASP A 467 -36.18 -2.35 1.60
N LEU A 468 -36.95 -2.90 2.54
CA LEU A 468 -36.50 -3.21 3.91
C LEU A 468 -35.41 -4.30 3.93
N VAL A 469 -35.56 -5.35 3.11
CA VAL A 469 -34.54 -6.40 2.97
C VAL A 469 -33.28 -5.85 2.32
N ARG A 470 -33.41 -4.99 1.29
CA ARG A 470 -32.25 -4.34 0.63
C ARG A 470 -31.50 -3.42 1.59
N GLU A 471 -32.21 -2.62 2.39
CA GLU A 471 -31.60 -1.72 3.38
C GLU A 471 -30.88 -2.50 4.49
N SER A 472 -31.52 -3.55 5.03
CA SER A 472 -30.91 -4.47 6.01
C SER A 472 -29.65 -5.16 5.46
N VAL A 473 -29.71 -5.65 4.22
CA VAL A 473 -28.58 -6.28 3.51
C VAL A 473 -27.44 -5.30 3.26
N ALA A 474 -27.75 -4.03 2.92
CA ALA A 474 -26.75 -2.98 2.73
C ALA A 474 -26.04 -2.63 4.05
N VAL A 475 -26.79 -2.44 5.15
CA VAL A 475 -26.23 -2.15 6.47
C VAL A 475 -25.35 -3.31 6.96
N GLU A 476 -25.79 -4.56 6.76
CA GLU A 476 -24.99 -5.73 7.14
C GLU A 476 -23.73 -5.87 6.26
N HIS A 477 -23.82 -5.56 4.97
CA HIS A 477 -22.67 -5.53 4.07
C HIS A 477 -21.64 -4.47 4.51
N GLU A 478 -22.08 -3.24 4.80
CA GLU A 478 -21.21 -2.16 5.29
C GLU A 478 -20.53 -2.53 6.62
N ARG A 479 -21.26 -3.13 7.55
CA ARG A 479 -20.70 -3.63 8.82
C ARG A 479 -19.63 -4.69 8.59
N ARG A 480 -19.87 -5.65 7.70
CA ARG A 480 -18.88 -6.70 7.36
C ARG A 480 -17.63 -6.12 6.70
N VAL A 481 -17.79 -5.18 5.76
CA VAL A 481 -16.65 -4.49 5.12
C VAL A 481 -15.84 -3.72 6.16
N ALA A 482 -16.50 -2.96 7.04
CA ALA A 482 -15.83 -2.19 8.09
C ALA A 482 -15.07 -3.10 9.06
N ALA A 483 -15.68 -4.21 9.49
CA ALA A 483 -15.05 -5.18 10.38
C ALA A 483 -13.82 -5.84 9.74
N TYR A 484 -13.92 -6.28 8.48
CA TYR A 484 -12.81 -6.92 7.78
C TYR A 484 -11.66 -5.94 7.48
N SER A 485 -11.99 -4.72 7.04
CA SER A 485 -11.02 -3.65 6.80
C SER A 485 -10.28 -3.27 8.08
N ALA A 486 -11.00 -3.11 9.20
CA ALA A 486 -10.40 -2.81 10.49
C ALA A 486 -9.47 -3.94 10.95
N SER A 487 -9.91 -5.20 10.86
CA SER A 487 -9.11 -6.35 11.29
C SER A 487 -7.84 -6.53 10.46
N LEU A 488 -7.91 -6.41 9.13
CA LEU A 488 -6.73 -6.53 8.27
C LEU A 488 -5.78 -5.33 8.45
N THR A 489 -6.32 -4.13 8.65
CA THR A 489 -5.53 -2.93 8.95
C THR A 489 -4.77 -3.11 10.26
N GLU A 490 -5.46 -3.55 11.32
CA GLU A 490 -4.82 -3.85 12.60
C GLU A 490 -3.73 -4.90 12.45
N ALA A 491 -4.00 -6.00 11.73
CA ALA A 491 -3.04 -7.06 11.53
C ALA A 491 -1.78 -6.61 10.74
N VAL A 492 -1.93 -5.73 9.75
CA VAL A 492 -0.80 -5.23 8.93
C VAL A 492 0.02 -4.16 9.66
N PHE A 493 -0.62 -3.27 10.43
CA PHE A 493 0.03 -2.12 11.07
C PHE A 493 0.42 -2.35 12.53
N ALA A 494 -0.08 -3.40 13.20
CA ALA A 494 0.32 -3.72 14.57
C ALA A 494 1.79 -4.15 14.68
N VAL A 495 2.33 -4.78 13.63
CA VAL A 495 3.70 -5.32 13.61
C VAL A 495 4.51 -4.62 12.51
N PRO A 496 5.54 -3.81 12.85
CA PRO A 496 6.28 -3.00 11.87
C PRO A 496 6.87 -3.81 10.70
N HIS A 497 7.34 -5.02 10.96
CA HIS A 497 7.89 -5.89 9.93
C HIS A 497 6.84 -6.38 8.92
N VAL A 498 5.59 -6.61 9.36
CA VAL A 498 4.47 -6.94 8.46
C VAL A 498 4.13 -5.75 7.57
N THR A 499 4.17 -4.54 8.15
CA THR A 499 3.98 -3.30 7.39
C THR A 499 5.03 -3.14 6.30
N GLU A 500 6.30 -3.47 6.59
CA GLU A 500 7.37 -3.38 5.59
C GLU A 500 7.18 -4.36 4.44
N LEU A 501 6.76 -5.60 4.71
CA LEU A 501 6.38 -6.56 3.66
C LEU A 501 5.21 -6.02 2.83
N ALA A 502 4.20 -5.45 3.49
CA ALA A 502 3.02 -4.87 2.86
C ALA A 502 3.33 -3.69 1.91
N ARG A 503 4.54 -3.11 1.96
CA ARG A 503 4.96 -2.10 0.98
C ARG A 503 5.12 -2.68 -0.43
N ASN A 504 5.29 -4.00 -0.57
CA ASN A 504 5.25 -4.68 -1.86
C ASN A 504 3.80 -5.13 -2.17
N PRO A 505 3.17 -4.68 -3.26
CA PRO A 505 1.79 -5.05 -3.60
C PRO A 505 1.52 -6.55 -3.67
N LEU A 506 2.48 -7.36 -4.15
CA LEU A 506 2.34 -8.81 -4.20
C LEU A 506 2.26 -9.41 -2.80
N LEU A 507 3.13 -8.97 -1.89
CA LEU A 507 3.16 -9.44 -0.51
C LEU A 507 1.93 -8.98 0.27
N LEU A 508 1.49 -7.73 0.10
CA LEU A 508 0.24 -7.23 0.68
C LEU A 508 -0.96 -8.07 0.23
N THR A 509 -0.98 -8.47 -1.04
CA THR A 509 -2.04 -9.35 -1.57
C THR A 509 -2.00 -10.73 -0.90
N ILE A 510 -0.80 -11.31 -0.70
CA ILE A 510 -0.63 -12.59 0.03
C ILE A 510 -1.10 -12.47 1.48
N LEU A 511 -0.74 -11.38 2.18
CA LEU A 511 -1.17 -11.12 3.56
C LEU A 511 -2.70 -11.00 3.65
N ALA A 512 -3.32 -10.25 2.73
CA ALA A 512 -4.77 -10.08 2.67
C ALA A 512 -5.50 -11.41 2.40
N LEU A 513 -4.90 -12.31 1.62
CA LEU A 513 -5.43 -13.64 1.35
C LEU A 513 -5.32 -14.59 2.54
N ILE A 514 -4.19 -14.57 3.26
CA ILE A 514 -4.00 -15.37 4.48
C ILE A 514 -5.03 -14.95 5.54
N HIS A 515 -5.21 -13.64 5.74
CA HIS A 515 -6.15 -13.10 6.71
C HIS A 515 -7.62 -13.46 6.42
N ASN A 516 -8.00 -13.49 5.14
CA ASN A 516 -9.35 -13.85 4.67
C ASN A 516 -9.81 -15.26 5.09
N GLN A 517 -8.89 -16.16 5.44
CA GLN A 517 -9.22 -17.54 5.85
C GLN A 517 -9.68 -17.65 7.31
N GLY A 518 -9.90 -16.52 7.99
CA GLY A 518 -10.22 -16.48 9.42
C GLY A 518 -9.00 -16.74 10.31
N ALA A 519 -7.81 -16.84 9.73
CA ALA A 519 -6.56 -16.91 10.45
C ALA A 519 -6.13 -15.49 10.84
N ARG A 520 -5.84 -15.27 12.13
CA ARG A 520 -5.01 -14.12 12.52
C ARG A 520 -3.66 -14.27 11.84
N LEU A 521 -3.14 -13.18 11.28
CA LEU A 521 -1.77 -13.19 10.77
C LEU A 521 -0.84 -13.58 11.93
N PRO A 522 0.06 -14.55 11.75
CA PRO A 522 0.95 -14.96 12.82
C PRO A 522 1.75 -13.77 13.35
N ASP A 523 1.76 -13.60 14.68
CA ASP A 523 2.59 -12.59 15.33
C ASP A 523 4.10 -12.91 15.17
N ARG A 524 4.41 -14.19 14.93
CA ARG A 524 5.77 -14.68 14.72
C ARG A 524 6.17 -14.57 13.25
N ARG A 525 7.23 -13.79 13.00
CA ARG A 525 7.82 -13.55 11.67
C ARG A 525 8.13 -14.83 10.89
N VAL A 526 8.69 -15.85 11.56
CA VAL A 526 9.02 -17.15 10.94
C VAL A 526 7.76 -17.85 10.39
N GLU A 527 6.66 -17.81 11.13
CA GLU A 527 5.40 -18.44 10.71
C GLU A 527 4.78 -17.67 9.53
N LEU A 528 4.88 -16.34 9.54
CA LEU A 528 4.43 -15.50 8.43
C LEU A 528 5.17 -15.83 7.13
N TYR A 529 6.50 -15.86 7.18
CA TYR A 529 7.31 -16.20 6.01
C TYR A 529 7.04 -17.61 5.51
N ARG A 530 6.83 -18.57 6.42
CA ARG A 530 6.42 -19.93 6.09
C ARG A 530 5.13 -19.94 5.27
N LEU A 531 4.10 -19.21 5.71
CA LEU A 531 2.83 -19.11 5.00
C LEU A 531 3.01 -18.44 3.62
N CYS A 532 3.84 -17.40 3.52
CA CYS A 532 4.14 -16.77 2.24
C CYS A 532 4.85 -17.72 1.26
N VAL A 533 5.85 -18.49 1.73
CA VAL A 533 6.56 -19.49 0.91
C VAL A 533 5.61 -20.61 0.47
N ALA A 534 4.76 -21.12 1.37
CA ALA A 534 3.76 -22.13 1.04
C ALA A 534 2.75 -21.62 -0.01
N ALA A 535 2.28 -20.37 0.12
CA ALA A 535 1.38 -19.76 -0.83
C ALA A 535 2.03 -19.57 -2.22
N LEU A 536 3.31 -19.19 -2.26
CA LEU A 536 4.07 -19.07 -3.51
C LEU A 536 4.32 -20.43 -4.17
N ALA A 537 4.64 -21.47 -3.39
CA ALA A 537 4.79 -22.84 -3.89
C ALA A 537 3.50 -23.36 -4.53
N GLU A 538 2.35 -23.10 -3.91
CA GLU A 538 1.06 -23.47 -4.47
C GLU A 538 0.73 -22.68 -5.75
N THR A 539 1.20 -21.43 -5.85
CA THR A 539 1.02 -20.61 -7.04
C THR A 539 1.71 -21.23 -8.25
N TRP A 540 2.89 -21.83 -8.05
CA TRP A 540 3.60 -22.57 -9.09
C TRP A 540 2.85 -23.80 -9.58
N ASN A 541 2.25 -24.57 -8.67
CA ASN A 541 1.46 -25.75 -9.03
C ASN A 541 0.26 -25.43 -9.95
N ARG A 542 -0.16 -24.16 -10.04
CA ARG A 542 -1.35 -23.75 -10.81
C ARG A 542 -1.06 -22.74 -11.92
N ALA A 543 0.20 -22.45 -12.21
CA ALA A 543 0.57 -21.44 -13.19
C ALA A 543 -0.09 -21.69 -14.56
N ARG A 544 -0.69 -20.64 -15.14
CA ARG A 544 -1.65 -20.71 -16.25
C ARG A 544 -0.96 -20.70 -17.62
N SER A 545 -1.44 -21.54 -18.54
CA SER A 545 -1.46 -21.20 -19.97
C SER A 545 -2.72 -20.38 -20.29
N LEU A 546 -2.69 -19.64 -21.41
CA LEU A 546 -3.80 -18.84 -21.96
C LEU A 546 -5.16 -19.58 -22.09
N SER A 547 -5.17 -20.90 -21.89
CA SER A 547 -6.37 -21.75 -21.89
C SER A 547 -7.21 -21.72 -20.61
N GLY A 548 -6.73 -21.09 -19.53
CA GLY A 548 -7.52 -20.87 -18.31
C GLY A 548 -7.86 -22.13 -17.50
N ARG A 549 -7.24 -23.28 -17.78
CA ARG A 549 -7.38 -24.52 -16.99
C ARG A 549 -6.16 -24.69 -16.05
N PRO A 550 -6.37 -25.09 -14.77
CA PRO A 550 -5.27 -25.44 -13.88
C PRO A 550 -4.55 -26.68 -14.39
N VAL A 551 -3.23 -26.64 -14.46
CA VAL A 551 -2.36 -27.80 -14.77
C VAL A 551 -1.46 -27.99 -13.57
N GLU A 552 -1.55 -29.13 -12.90
CA GLU A 552 -0.62 -29.49 -11.83
C GLU A 552 0.80 -29.61 -12.42
N VAL A 553 1.72 -28.83 -11.88
CA VAL A 553 3.12 -28.83 -12.32
C VAL A 553 3.90 -29.85 -11.49
N TYR A 554 4.35 -30.91 -12.15
CA TYR A 554 5.23 -31.91 -11.56
C TYR A 554 6.67 -31.73 -12.06
N LEU A 555 7.63 -31.82 -11.15
CA LEU A 555 9.05 -31.88 -11.47
C LEU A 555 9.52 -33.33 -11.33
N GLY A 556 9.33 -34.10 -12.41
CA GLY A 556 9.47 -35.55 -12.34
C GLY A 556 8.22 -36.17 -11.72
N ASP A 557 8.38 -36.85 -10.58
CA ASP A 557 7.29 -37.55 -9.88
C ASP A 557 6.81 -36.78 -8.63
N GLU A 558 7.39 -35.61 -8.33
CA GLU A 558 7.15 -34.86 -7.10
C GLU A 558 6.33 -33.58 -7.35
N LEU A 559 5.43 -33.29 -6.39
CA LEU A 559 4.62 -32.08 -6.34
C LEU A 559 5.41 -30.95 -5.64
N LEU A 560 5.28 -29.72 -6.12
CA LEU A 560 5.93 -28.57 -5.48
C LEU A 560 5.18 -28.16 -4.21
N ASP A 561 5.61 -28.63 -3.05
CA ASP A 561 5.09 -28.18 -1.76
C ASP A 561 6.13 -27.35 -0.97
N GLU A 562 5.74 -26.83 0.20
CA GLU A 562 6.64 -26.06 1.06
C GLU A 562 7.93 -26.84 1.37
N ARG A 563 7.82 -28.15 1.61
CA ARG A 563 8.96 -29.00 1.99
C ARG A 563 9.94 -29.16 0.83
N PHE A 564 9.44 -29.43 -0.37
CA PHE A 564 10.25 -29.50 -1.58
C PHE A 564 10.99 -28.19 -1.81
N VAL A 565 10.29 -27.06 -1.66
CA VAL A 565 10.87 -25.72 -1.82
C VAL A 565 11.96 -25.44 -0.79
N VAL A 566 11.73 -25.76 0.48
CA VAL A 566 12.74 -25.57 1.54
C VAL A 566 13.94 -26.49 1.32
N ASN A 567 13.73 -27.76 0.97
CA ASN A 567 14.80 -28.73 0.73
C ASN A 567 15.68 -28.37 -0.47
N LEU A 568 15.07 -27.82 -1.53
CA LEU A 568 15.78 -27.44 -2.74
C LEU A 568 16.40 -26.03 -2.64
N LEU A 569 15.61 -25.04 -2.21
CA LEU A 569 16.01 -23.64 -2.20
C LEU A 569 16.70 -23.21 -0.91
N GLY A 570 16.51 -23.91 0.20
CA GLY A 570 17.19 -23.60 1.46
C GLY A 570 18.71 -23.70 1.36
N PRO A 571 19.28 -24.82 0.87
CA PRO A 571 20.73 -24.97 0.66
C PRO A 571 21.27 -23.97 -0.37
N LEU A 572 20.49 -23.64 -1.40
CA LEU A 572 20.83 -22.62 -2.39
C LEU A 572 20.86 -21.22 -1.75
N ALA A 573 19.82 -20.86 -1.00
CA ALA A 573 19.72 -19.57 -0.32
C ALA A 573 20.86 -19.38 0.68
N LEU A 574 21.18 -20.41 1.47
CA LEU A 574 22.30 -20.39 2.41
C LEU A 574 23.64 -20.19 1.69
N TRP A 575 23.86 -20.91 0.58
CA TRP A 575 25.06 -20.75 -0.24
C TRP A 575 25.16 -19.35 -0.87
N MET A 576 24.06 -18.85 -1.45
CA MET A 576 23.99 -17.48 -1.99
C MET A 576 24.29 -16.43 -0.93
N HIS A 577 23.69 -16.56 0.25
CA HIS A 577 23.89 -15.61 1.35
C HIS A 577 25.34 -15.55 1.83
N ARG A 578 26.01 -16.71 1.80
CA ARG A 578 27.41 -16.86 2.18
C ARG A 578 28.37 -16.28 1.14
N GLU A 579 28.24 -16.69 -0.11
CA GLU A 579 29.24 -16.44 -1.16
C GLU A 579 28.92 -15.23 -2.05
N HIS A 580 27.66 -14.80 -2.11
CA HIS A 580 27.19 -13.74 -3.01
C HIS A 580 26.51 -12.60 -2.24
N ALA A 581 27.29 -11.64 -1.76
CA ALA A 581 26.78 -10.50 -1.00
C ALA A 581 25.73 -9.66 -1.74
N GLU A 582 25.78 -9.64 -3.07
CA GLU A 582 24.82 -8.93 -3.93
C GLU A 582 23.49 -9.70 -4.13
N GLY A 583 23.42 -10.96 -3.70
CA GLY A 583 22.25 -11.83 -3.87
C GLY A 583 21.97 -12.23 -5.32
N LEU A 584 22.97 -12.12 -6.21
CA LEU A 584 22.91 -12.41 -7.64
C LEU A 584 23.84 -13.58 -7.98
N ILE A 585 23.35 -14.52 -8.79
CA ILE A 585 24.10 -15.69 -9.26
C ILE A 585 23.88 -15.95 -10.75
N GLU A 586 24.88 -16.51 -11.43
CA GLU A 586 24.75 -16.91 -12.83
C GLU A 586 23.92 -18.20 -12.97
N GLN A 587 23.24 -18.36 -14.10
CA GLN A 587 22.39 -19.51 -14.40
C GLN A 587 23.17 -20.82 -14.30
N VAL A 588 24.41 -20.83 -14.79
CA VAL A 588 25.25 -22.04 -14.78
C VAL A 588 25.54 -22.47 -13.34
N ASP A 589 25.79 -21.52 -12.45
CA ASP A 589 26.04 -21.80 -11.04
C ASP A 589 24.74 -22.20 -10.32
N LEU A 590 23.62 -21.55 -10.64
CA LEU A 590 22.29 -21.94 -10.15
C LEU A 590 21.95 -23.38 -10.51
N GLU A 591 22.07 -23.75 -11.78
CA GLU A 591 21.78 -25.10 -12.29
C GLU A 591 22.68 -26.14 -11.65
N LYS A 592 23.98 -25.83 -11.53
CA LYS A 592 24.95 -26.69 -10.88
C LYS A 592 24.58 -26.91 -9.41
N ARG A 593 24.28 -25.83 -8.68
CA ARG A 593 23.98 -25.90 -7.25
C ARG A 593 22.68 -26.63 -6.97
N LEU A 594 21.63 -26.38 -7.75
CA LEU A 594 20.37 -27.12 -7.65
C LEU A 594 20.56 -28.61 -7.94
N ALA A 595 21.37 -28.97 -8.95
CA ALA A 595 21.67 -30.36 -9.25
C ALA A 595 22.44 -31.04 -8.12
N GLU A 596 23.44 -30.37 -7.53
CA GLU A 596 24.17 -30.87 -6.36
C GLU A 596 23.24 -31.10 -5.16
N THR A 597 22.33 -30.16 -4.88
CA THR A 597 21.35 -30.31 -3.79
C THR A 597 20.44 -31.53 -4.02
N LEU A 598 19.90 -31.70 -5.24
CA LEU A 598 19.06 -32.86 -5.58
C LEU A 598 19.81 -34.20 -5.52
N GLU A 599 21.10 -34.20 -5.88
CA GLU A 599 21.97 -35.39 -5.72
C GLU A 599 22.13 -35.78 -4.23
N GLN A 600 22.25 -34.78 -3.34
CA GLN A 600 22.52 -34.97 -1.92
C GLN A 600 21.27 -35.29 -1.09
N THR A 601 20.16 -34.62 -1.34
CA THR A 601 18.93 -34.75 -0.54
C THR A 601 18.19 -36.07 -0.82
N ASP A 602 18.14 -36.51 -2.08
CA ASP A 602 17.32 -37.66 -2.50
C ASP A 602 18.13 -38.87 -3.00
N GLY A 603 19.47 -38.80 -2.95
CA GLY A 603 20.34 -39.83 -3.54
C GLY A 603 20.13 -39.99 -5.06
N MET A 604 19.62 -38.93 -5.71
CA MET A 604 19.14 -38.98 -7.08
C MET A 604 20.31 -39.17 -8.06
N PRO A 605 20.17 -40.00 -9.11
CA PRO A 605 21.23 -40.14 -10.12
C PRO A 605 21.55 -38.80 -10.79
N ARG A 606 22.84 -38.45 -10.90
CA ARG A 606 23.33 -37.17 -11.45
C ARG A 606 22.61 -36.68 -12.72
N ARG A 607 22.33 -37.60 -13.65
CA ARG A 607 21.64 -37.28 -14.91
C ARG A 607 20.19 -36.83 -14.71
N ARG A 608 19.49 -37.43 -13.74
CA ARG A 608 18.11 -37.05 -13.38
C ARG A 608 18.12 -35.71 -12.62
N ALA A 609 19.03 -35.56 -11.65
CA ALA A 609 19.19 -34.32 -10.88
C ALA A 609 19.46 -33.11 -11.78
N ARG A 610 20.41 -33.21 -12.73
CA ARG A 610 20.66 -32.13 -13.72
C ARG A 610 19.44 -31.80 -14.57
N ARG A 611 18.69 -32.82 -15.01
CA ARG A 611 17.48 -32.61 -15.82
C ARG A 611 16.39 -31.89 -15.00
N MET A 612 16.21 -32.28 -13.74
CA MET A 612 15.26 -31.64 -12.83
C MET A 612 15.69 -30.21 -12.47
N ALA A 613 16.98 -29.96 -12.23
CA ALA A 613 17.50 -28.61 -12.01
C ALA A 613 17.23 -27.69 -13.21
N LEU A 614 17.51 -28.16 -14.44
CA LEU A 614 17.20 -27.43 -15.67
C LEU A 614 15.70 -27.14 -15.81
N ALA A 615 14.86 -28.14 -15.56
CA ALA A 615 13.41 -27.98 -15.61
C ALA A 615 12.91 -27.01 -14.52
N PHE A 616 13.51 -27.03 -13.33
CA PHE A 616 13.19 -26.13 -12.23
C PHE A 616 13.57 -24.70 -12.57
N VAL A 617 14.77 -24.46 -13.09
CA VAL A 617 15.20 -23.12 -13.53
C VAL A 617 14.28 -22.59 -14.63
N GLU A 618 13.90 -23.42 -15.61
CA GLU A 618 12.96 -23.01 -16.65
C GLU A 618 11.55 -22.75 -16.09
N LEU A 619 11.11 -23.51 -15.08
CA LEU A 619 9.87 -23.23 -14.36
C LEU A 619 9.93 -21.88 -13.64
N MET A 620 11.00 -21.61 -12.88
CA MET A 620 11.21 -20.32 -12.19
C MET A 620 11.24 -19.12 -13.15
N ARG A 621 11.75 -19.33 -14.37
CA ARG A 621 11.72 -18.29 -15.42
C ARG A 621 10.34 -18.02 -15.97
N ARG A 622 9.49 -19.04 -16.07
CA ARG A 622 8.13 -18.92 -16.65
C ARG A 622 7.14 -18.40 -15.61
N ASP A 623 7.22 -18.94 -14.41
CA ASP A 623 6.23 -18.79 -13.37
C ASP A 623 6.90 -18.17 -12.13
N THR A 624 6.88 -16.85 -12.06
CA THR A 624 7.61 -16.09 -11.05
C THR A 624 7.07 -16.38 -9.63
N GLY A 625 7.94 -16.80 -8.70
CA GLY A 625 7.57 -16.97 -7.28
C GLY A 625 8.69 -16.56 -6.31
N LEU A 626 9.62 -17.45 -5.98
CA LEU A 626 10.69 -17.21 -5.00
C LEU A 626 12.05 -16.87 -5.61
N LEU A 627 12.40 -17.46 -6.76
CA LEU A 627 13.60 -17.16 -7.53
C LEU A 627 13.24 -16.48 -8.84
N GLN A 628 14.07 -15.55 -9.26
CA GLN A 628 13.78 -14.70 -10.40
C GLN A 628 15.05 -14.33 -11.16
N GLU A 629 14.95 -14.32 -12.48
CA GLU A 629 16.00 -13.83 -13.35
C GLU A 629 16.15 -12.29 -13.22
N ARG A 630 17.32 -11.76 -12.89
CA ARG A 630 17.65 -10.33 -12.75
C ARG A 630 18.72 -9.94 -13.77
N GLY A 631 18.29 -9.78 -15.02
CA GLY A 631 19.20 -9.62 -16.17
C GLY A 631 19.49 -10.96 -16.85
N PHE A 632 20.05 -10.92 -18.07
CA PHE A 632 20.22 -12.13 -18.88
C PHE A 632 21.11 -13.16 -18.19
N GLY A 633 20.55 -14.33 -17.88
CA GLY A 633 21.28 -15.44 -17.28
C GLY A 633 21.61 -15.26 -15.79
N LYS A 634 21.15 -14.20 -15.13
CA LYS A 634 21.44 -13.94 -13.71
C LYS A 634 20.19 -14.14 -12.86
N PHE A 635 20.30 -14.68 -11.65
CA PHE A 635 19.20 -15.03 -10.77
C PHE A 635 19.38 -14.45 -9.37
N ALA A 636 18.26 -14.10 -8.74
CA ALA A 636 18.18 -13.67 -7.36
C ALA A 636 16.84 -14.08 -6.75
N PHE A 637 16.72 -14.06 -5.43
CA PHE A 637 15.41 -14.22 -4.79
C PHE A 637 14.50 -13.01 -5.06
N LEU A 638 13.18 -13.26 -5.05
CA LEU A 638 12.16 -12.23 -5.24
C LEU A 638 12.32 -11.08 -4.24
N HIS A 639 12.56 -11.45 -2.97
CA HIS A 639 12.79 -10.53 -1.87
C HIS A 639 13.89 -11.09 -0.97
N LEU A 640 14.72 -10.21 -0.38
CA LEU A 640 15.80 -10.62 0.51
C LEU A 640 15.26 -11.42 1.71
N THR A 641 14.11 -11.04 2.27
CA THR A 641 13.50 -11.78 3.39
C THR A 641 13.19 -13.24 3.07
N PHE A 642 12.88 -13.59 1.81
CA PHE A 642 12.70 -14.99 1.42
C PHE A 642 14.03 -15.72 1.31
N GLN A 643 15.07 -15.05 0.81
CA GLN A 643 16.43 -15.61 0.85
C GLN A 643 16.86 -15.83 2.30
N GLU A 644 16.64 -14.86 3.20
CA GLU A 644 17.01 -14.96 4.61
C GLU A 644 16.23 -16.06 5.33
N TYR A 645 14.92 -16.15 5.08
CA TYR A 645 14.08 -17.22 5.60
C TYR A 645 14.51 -18.60 5.09
N LEU A 646 14.71 -18.76 3.78
CA LEU A 646 15.13 -20.03 3.20
C LEU A 646 16.57 -20.39 3.62
N ALA A 647 17.47 -19.41 3.75
CA ALA A 647 18.80 -19.63 4.29
C ALA A 647 18.75 -20.08 5.75
N ALA A 648 17.85 -19.50 6.56
CA ALA A 648 17.62 -19.91 7.95
C ALA A 648 17.10 -21.36 8.04
N ARG A 649 16.12 -21.72 7.19
CA ARG A 649 15.63 -23.11 7.11
C ARG A 649 16.70 -24.05 6.58
N GLY A 650 17.46 -23.65 5.56
CA GLY A 650 18.58 -24.39 5.02
C GLY A 650 19.69 -24.63 6.05
N LEU A 651 19.93 -23.69 6.95
CA LEU A 651 20.88 -23.86 8.06
C LEU A 651 20.43 -24.94 9.05
N LEU A 652 19.13 -25.14 9.24
CA LEU A 652 18.58 -26.15 10.16
C LEU A 652 18.34 -27.52 9.50
N GLU A 653 17.99 -27.52 8.22
CA GLU A 653 17.41 -28.70 7.54
C GLU A 653 18.29 -29.25 6.41
N SER A 654 19.32 -28.52 5.97
CA SER A 654 20.21 -29.02 4.92
C SER A 654 21.13 -30.11 5.44
N VAL A 655 21.15 -31.23 4.71
CA VAL A 655 22.09 -32.34 4.93
C VAL A 655 23.56 -31.91 4.74
N ALA A 656 23.81 -30.82 4.03
CA ALA A 656 25.15 -30.29 3.79
C ALA A 656 25.75 -29.53 4.99
N ILE A 657 24.93 -29.20 6.00
CA ILE A 657 25.38 -28.51 7.20
C ILE A 657 25.53 -29.53 8.34
N GLU A 658 26.78 -29.81 8.71
CA GLU A 658 27.09 -30.76 9.78
C GLU A 658 26.80 -30.19 11.19
N ASP A 659 27.11 -28.92 11.43
CA ASP A 659 26.83 -28.24 12.70
C ASP A 659 26.39 -26.77 12.48
N PRO A 660 25.09 -26.46 12.64
CA PRO A 660 24.58 -25.11 12.51
C PRO A 660 25.16 -24.15 13.56
N ALA A 661 25.54 -24.64 14.74
CA ALA A 661 26.10 -23.81 15.82
C ALA A 661 27.45 -23.18 15.42
N LEU A 662 28.29 -23.92 14.70
CA LEU A 662 29.59 -23.44 14.22
C LEU A 662 29.43 -22.32 13.19
N LEU A 663 28.41 -22.39 12.32
CA LEU A 663 28.11 -21.32 11.38
C LEU A 663 27.68 -20.04 12.10
N LEU A 664 26.82 -20.17 13.12
CA LEU A 664 26.42 -19.04 13.94
C LEU A 664 27.63 -18.36 14.60
N GLN A 665 28.55 -19.14 15.15
CA GLN A 665 29.78 -18.59 15.75
C GLN A 665 30.63 -17.81 14.75
N ASN A 666 30.75 -18.29 13.51
CA ASN A 666 31.53 -17.65 12.46
C ASN A 666 30.89 -16.37 11.91
N TYR A 667 29.55 -16.26 11.92
CA TYR A 667 28.83 -15.16 11.27
C TYR A 667 28.04 -14.25 12.22
N ALA A 668 28.02 -14.50 13.53
CA ALA A 668 27.26 -13.73 14.51
C ALA A 668 27.57 -12.22 14.51
N HIS A 669 28.77 -11.83 14.10
CA HIS A 669 29.22 -10.45 14.03
C HIS A 669 28.92 -9.77 12.67
N ASP A 670 28.56 -10.53 11.63
CA ASP A 670 28.24 -9.99 10.30
C ASP A 670 26.77 -9.50 10.28
N PRO A 671 26.52 -8.19 10.08
CA PRO A 671 25.16 -7.66 10.03
C PRO A 671 24.25 -8.32 9.00
N ARG A 672 24.80 -8.87 7.90
CA ARG A 672 24.03 -9.58 6.86
C ARG A 672 23.40 -10.86 7.39
N TRP A 673 24.00 -11.48 8.42
CA TRP A 673 23.51 -12.73 8.99
C TRP A 673 22.55 -12.54 10.15
N ARG A 674 22.37 -11.30 10.63
CA ARG A 674 21.49 -10.99 11.76
C ARG A 674 20.10 -11.60 11.60
N GLU A 675 19.43 -11.34 10.48
CA GLU A 675 18.07 -11.83 10.26
C GLU A 675 18.04 -13.34 10.03
N VAL A 676 18.99 -13.91 9.28
CA VAL A 676 19.12 -15.37 9.09
C VAL A 676 19.24 -16.09 10.42
N ILE A 677 20.11 -15.61 11.32
CA ILE A 677 20.32 -16.20 12.64
C ILE A 677 19.06 -16.07 13.49
N ARG A 678 18.42 -14.90 13.52
CA ARG A 678 17.17 -14.69 14.26
C ARG A 678 16.07 -15.64 13.78
N LEU A 679 15.88 -15.77 12.48
CA LEU A 679 14.88 -16.66 11.90
C LEU A 679 15.22 -18.13 12.13
N ALA A 680 16.50 -18.52 12.10
CA ALA A 680 16.92 -19.89 12.36
C ALA A 680 16.64 -20.26 13.82
N VAL A 681 17.05 -19.45 14.79
CA VAL A 681 16.76 -19.73 16.21
C VAL A 681 15.25 -19.77 16.47
N ALA A 682 14.48 -18.87 15.84
CA ALA A 682 13.03 -18.84 15.98
C ALA A 682 12.28 -20.00 15.28
N ALA A 683 12.86 -20.58 14.21
CA ALA A 683 12.32 -21.75 13.53
C ALA A 683 12.73 -23.08 14.19
N ALA A 684 13.80 -23.09 14.98
CA ALA A 684 14.37 -24.28 15.56
C ALA A 684 13.48 -24.89 16.67
N PRO A 685 13.44 -26.22 16.81
CA PRO A 685 12.85 -26.87 17.98
C PRO A 685 13.53 -26.39 19.27
N GLN A 686 12.79 -26.37 20.39
CA GLN A 686 13.26 -25.80 21.67
C GLN A 686 14.69 -26.22 22.08
N ARG A 687 15.01 -27.52 21.97
CA ARG A 687 16.33 -28.06 22.32
C ARG A 687 17.44 -27.48 21.44
N GLU A 688 17.17 -27.35 20.14
CA GLU A 688 18.12 -26.83 19.17
C GLU A 688 18.25 -25.31 19.29
N ALA A 689 17.14 -24.59 19.46
CA ALA A 689 17.15 -23.15 19.73
C ALA A 689 18.02 -22.82 20.97
N GLY A 690 17.87 -23.58 22.05
CA GLY A 690 18.70 -23.45 23.25
C GLY A 690 20.20 -23.71 23.00
N ARG A 691 20.54 -24.71 22.17
CA ARG A 691 21.93 -24.98 21.75
C ARG A 691 22.50 -23.82 20.94
N LEU A 692 21.77 -23.33 19.94
CA LEU A 692 22.18 -22.23 19.06
C LEU A 692 22.39 -20.92 19.84
N LEU A 693 21.51 -20.62 20.80
CA LEU A 693 21.65 -19.46 21.69
C LEU A 693 22.92 -19.52 22.54
N LEU A 694 23.24 -20.68 23.10
CA LEU A 694 24.47 -20.87 23.86
C LEU A 694 25.71 -20.75 22.97
N ALA A 695 25.65 -21.27 21.73
CA ALA A 695 26.73 -21.13 20.77
C ALA A 695 27.00 -19.66 20.39
N LEU A 696 25.97 -18.82 20.29
CA LEU A 696 26.13 -17.38 20.07
C LEU A 696 26.88 -16.67 21.20
N LEU A 697 26.74 -17.15 22.45
CA LEU A 697 27.49 -16.58 23.58
C LEU A 697 28.99 -16.96 23.55
N GLU A 698 29.33 -18.07 22.90
CA GLU A 698 30.70 -18.53 22.71
C GLU A 698 31.38 -17.86 21.50
N ALA A 699 30.62 -17.15 20.67
CA ALA A 699 31.16 -16.47 19.49
C ALA A 699 32.06 -15.29 19.91
N PRO A 700 33.27 -15.15 19.35
CA PRO A 700 34.15 -14.04 19.69
C PRO A 700 33.54 -12.70 19.26
N PRO A 701 33.72 -11.62 20.03
CA PRO A 701 33.35 -10.28 19.59
C PRO A 701 34.18 -9.93 18.35
N GLY A 702 33.52 -9.59 17.24
CA GLY A 702 34.21 -9.28 15.99
C GLY A 702 35.08 -8.02 16.08
N GLU A 703 36.16 -7.96 15.29
CA GLU A 703 37.12 -6.83 15.29
C GLU A 703 36.55 -5.53 14.66
N ARG A 704 35.36 -5.58 14.03
CA ARG A 704 34.71 -4.45 13.34
C ARG A 704 33.44 -4.02 14.06
N ALA A 705 32.95 -2.82 13.75
CA ALA A 705 31.68 -2.24 14.22
C ALA A 705 30.43 -3.01 13.71
N GLY A 706 30.36 -4.30 13.98
CA GLY A 706 29.24 -5.19 13.72
C GLY A 706 28.37 -5.41 14.96
N ILE A 707 27.39 -6.30 14.86
CA ILE A 707 26.48 -6.61 15.96
C ILE A 707 27.20 -7.49 16.97
N HIS A 708 27.10 -7.16 18.25
CA HIS A 708 27.70 -7.97 19.30
C HIS A 708 26.91 -9.30 19.48
N PRO A 709 27.55 -10.48 19.48
CA PRO A 709 26.86 -11.77 19.53
C PRO A 709 25.89 -11.93 20.70
N VAL A 710 26.24 -11.41 21.88
CA VAL A 710 25.34 -11.38 23.06
C VAL A 710 24.08 -10.55 22.83
N VAL A 711 24.19 -9.40 22.14
CA VAL A 711 23.02 -8.58 21.78
C VAL A 711 22.14 -9.33 20.79
N LEU A 712 22.74 -9.97 19.78
CA LEU A 712 22.02 -10.81 18.82
C LEU A 712 21.30 -11.99 19.51
N ALA A 713 21.95 -12.67 20.45
CA ALA A 713 21.33 -13.74 21.24
C ALA A 713 20.12 -13.22 22.04
N GLY A 714 20.20 -12.01 22.60
CA GLY A 714 19.09 -11.33 23.24
C GLY A 714 17.92 -11.04 22.28
N GLU A 715 18.22 -10.59 21.06
CA GLU A 715 17.21 -10.39 20.02
C GLU A 715 16.53 -11.70 19.60
N CYS A 716 17.29 -12.79 19.51
CA CYS A 716 16.74 -14.13 19.28
C CYS A 716 15.79 -14.56 20.42
N LEU A 717 16.10 -14.24 21.69
CA LEU A 717 15.19 -14.52 22.80
C LEU A 717 13.85 -13.77 22.69
N LEU A 718 13.86 -12.55 22.16
CA LEU A 718 12.62 -11.78 21.94
C LEU A 718 11.72 -12.46 20.91
N ASP A 719 12.30 -13.09 19.88
CA ASP A 719 11.53 -13.80 18.84
C ASP A 719 10.98 -15.14 19.34
N VAL A 720 11.77 -15.89 20.10
CA VAL A 720 11.47 -17.27 20.51
C VAL A 720 10.63 -17.33 21.79
N GLY A 721 10.85 -16.37 22.70
CA GLY A 721 10.29 -16.33 24.05
C GLY A 721 10.88 -17.39 24.99
N ARG A 722 10.59 -17.24 26.29
CA ARG A 722 11.16 -18.08 27.36
C ARG A 722 10.89 -19.57 27.19
N ASN A 723 9.67 -19.92 26.77
CA ASN A 723 9.29 -21.31 26.55
C ASN A 723 10.03 -21.93 25.37
N GLY A 724 10.25 -21.19 24.28
CA GLY A 724 10.94 -21.73 23.11
C GLY A 724 12.47 -21.82 23.28
N ALA A 725 13.08 -20.97 24.11
CA ALA A 725 14.52 -21.01 24.36
C ALA A 725 14.94 -22.07 25.40
N GLY A 726 14.04 -22.42 26.31
CA GLY A 726 14.35 -23.22 27.49
C GLY A 726 15.05 -22.40 28.59
N GLY A 727 14.85 -22.80 29.86
CA GLY A 727 15.26 -22.01 31.02
C GLY A 727 16.76 -21.74 31.12
N ARG A 728 17.61 -22.71 30.75
CA ARG A 728 19.07 -22.59 30.81
C ARG A 728 19.61 -21.53 29.84
N ALA A 729 19.17 -21.57 28.58
CA ALA A 729 19.60 -20.60 27.58
C ALA A 729 19.08 -19.20 27.90
N TRP A 730 17.82 -19.09 28.35
CA TRP A 730 17.24 -17.83 28.80
C TRP A 730 18.11 -17.16 29.89
N GLN A 731 18.44 -17.90 30.95
CA GLN A 731 19.25 -17.39 32.06
C GLN A 731 20.68 -17.02 31.63
N ALA A 732 21.31 -17.83 30.77
CA ALA A 732 22.66 -17.57 30.29
C ALA A 732 22.73 -16.28 29.45
N VAL A 733 21.79 -16.10 28.52
CA VAL A 733 21.76 -14.92 27.64
C VAL A 733 21.39 -13.65 28.41
N THR A 734 20.40 -13.70 29.31
CA THR A 734 20.07 -12.52 30.13
C THR A 734 21.20 -12.15 31.08
N GLY A 735 21.89 -13.13 31.67
CA GLY A 735 23.11 -12.90 32.46
C GLY A 735 24.24 -12.26 31.65
N ALA A 736 24.47 -12.73 30.43
CA ALA A 736 25.46 -12.15 29.52
C ALA A 736 25.10 -10.72 29.10
N LEU A 737 23.82 -10.40 28.86
CA LEU A 737 23.35 -9.04 28.56
C LEU A 737 23.59 -8.08 29.74
N VAL A 738 23.38 -8.54 30.98
CA VAL A 738 23.68 -7.76 32.19
C VAL A 738 25.18 -7.46 32.29
N GLN A 739 26.03 -8.48 32.11
CA GLN A 739 27.48 -8.30 32.13
C GLN A 739 27.92 -7.33 31.04
N LEU A 740 27.44 -7.52 29.80
CA LEU A 740 27.74 -6.65 28.68
C LEU A 740 27.33 -5.20 28.96
N ALA A 741 26.12 -4.96 29.47
CA ALA A 741 25.64 -3.61 29.75
C ALA A 741 26.44 -2.90 30.86
N THR A 742 27.08 -3.65 31.75
CA THR A 742 27.80 -3.14 32.94
C THR A 742 29.32 -3.21 32.84
N ASP A 743 29.87 -3.75 31.75
CA ASP A 743 31.31 -3.86 31.53
C ASP A 743 31.88 -2.58 30.90
N PRO A 744 32.72 -1.81 31.61
CA PRO A 744 33.32 -0.59 31.06
C PRO A 744 34.29 -0.82 29.89
N ALA A 745 34.75 -2.06 29.66
CA ALA A 745 35.57 -2.39 28.50
C ALA A 745 34.74 -2.50 27.19
N THR A 746 33.41 -2.67 27.32
CA THR A 746 32.51 -2.76 26.17
C THR A 746 32.14 -1.36 25.65
N PRO A 747 32.20 -1.10 24.32
CA PRO A 747 31.83 0.20 23.75
C PRO A 747 30.42 0.65 24.17
N LEU A 748 30.24 1.94 24.47
CA LEU A 748 28.97 2.51 24.93
C LEU A 748 27.78 2.15 24.03
N THR A 749 27.95 2.23 22.71
CA THR A 749 26.87 1.91 21.75
C THR A 749 26.37 0.48 21.93
N THR A 750 27.27 -0.47 22.15
CA THR A 750 26.95 -1.88 22.41
C THR A 750 26.25 -2.05 23.77
N ARG A 751 26.69 -1.34 24.81
CA ARG A 751 26.05 -1.35 26.14
C ARG A 751 24.62 -0.82 26.09
N VAL A 752 24.40 0.29 25.37
CA VAL A 752 23.06 0.85 25.16
C VAL A 752 22.17 -0.15 24.41
N SER A 753 22.65 -0.75 23.31
CA SER A 753 21.88 -1.78 22.58
C SER A 753 21.54 -2.99 23.46
N GLY A 754 22.51 -3.50 24.23
CA GLY A 754 22.29 -4.61 25.18
C GLY A 754 21.28 -4.26 26.26
N GLY A 755 21.36 -3.05 26.84
CA GLY A 755 20.42 -2.57 27.86
C GLY A 755 18.98 -2.43 27.35
N LEU A 756 18.79 -2.00 26.09
CA LEU A 756 17.48 -1.89 25.46
C LEU A 756 16.82 -3.27 25.25
N VAL A 757 17.61 -4.26 24.79
CA VAL A 757 17.15 -5.65 24.60
C VAL A 757 16.86 -6.29 25.95
N LEU A 758 17.73 -6.09 26.95
CA LEU A 758 17.54 -6.58 28.31
C LEU A 758 16.24 -6.07 28.93
N GLY A 759 15.89 -4.79 28.70
CA GLY A 759 14.63 -4.22 29.14
C GLY A 759 13.41 -5.00 28.67
N GLN A 760 13.37 -5.33 27.38
CA GLN A 760 12.25 -6.05 26.77
C GLN A 760 12.16 -7.51 27.25
N LEU A 761 13.30 -8.14 27.57
CA LEU A 761 13.35 -9.49 28.14
C LEU A 761 12.99 -9.51 29.64
N GLY A 762 13.08 -8.37 30.31
CA GLY A 762 12.97 -8.22 31.76
C GLY A 762 14.36 -8.17 32.40
N ASP A 763 14.73 -7.01 32.93
CA ASP A 763 16.03 -6.80 33.56
C ASP A 763 16.05 -7.39 34.99
N PRO A 764 16.92 -8.39 35.27
CA PRO A 764 17.03 -9.04 36.57
C PRO A 764 17.49 -8.09 37.69
N ARG A 765 18.03 -6.91 37.36
CA ARG A 765 18.57 -5.92 38.31
C ARG A 765 17.49 -4.99 38.88
N LEU A 766 16.35 -4.86 38.21
CA LEU A 766 15.27 -3.95 38.60
C LEU A 766 14.38 -4.56 39.68
N LEU A 767 13.63 -3.71 40.39
CA LEU A 767 12.83 -4.11 41.55
C LEU A 767 11.70 -5.09 41.16
N ASN A 768 11.58 -6.17 41.92
CA ASN A 768 10.48 -7.12 41.95
C ASN A 768 9.54 -6.76 43.10
N LEU A 769 8.27 -6.56 42.78
CA LEU A 769 7.31 -6.06 43.76
C LEU A 769 6.77 -7.13 44.69
N SER A 770 6.85 -8.41 44.31
CA SER A 770 6.30 -9.50 45.13
C SER A 770 7.13 -9.78 46.38
N ASP A 771 8.43 -9.47 46.35
CA ASP A 771 9.37 -9.76 47.44
C ASP A 771 10.35 -8.60 47.74
N GLY A 772 10.28 -7.48 47.01
CA GLY A 772 11.11 -6.30 47.21
C GLY A 772 12.56 -6.48 46.76
N ARG A 773 12.85 -7.49 45.93
CA ARG A 773 14.21 -7.87 45.51
C ARG A 773 14.44 -7.58 44.04
N ALA A 774 15.66 -7.76 43.53
CA ALA A 774 15.85 -7.75 42.08
C ALA A 774 15.10 -8.94 41.44
N THR A 775 14.61 -8.84 40.18
CA THR A 775 13.75 -9.88 39.57
C THR A 775 14.40 -11.27 39.36
N GLY A 776 15.70 -11.41 39.63
CA GLY A 776 16.46 -12.67 39.54
C GLY A 776 16.43 -13.57 40.80
N GLY A 777 15.34 -14.30 41.05
CA GLY A 777 15.31 -15.47 41.95
C GLY A 777 15.59 -15.23 43.45
N ILE A 778 15.44 -16.30 44.26
CA ILE A 778 15.51 -16.30 45.74
C ILE A 778 16.85 -15.77 46.30
N GLU A 779 17.89 -15.70 45.49
CA GLU A 779 19.23 -15.24 45.87
C GLU A 779 19.45 -13.73 45.74
N ALA A 780 18.62 -13.00 44.97
CA ALA A 780 18.72 -11.54 44.86
C ALA A 780 18.34 -10.89 46.20
N ARG A 781 19.30 -10.21 46.84
CA ARG A 781 19.07 -9.56 48.13
C ARG A 781 18.48 -8.18 47.88
N ILE A 782 17.56 -7.76 48.75
CA ILE A 782 17.07 -6.37 48.83
C ILE A 782 18.25 -5.36 48.74
N ALA A 783 19.42 -5.74 49.27
CA ALA A 783 20.66 -4.97 49.26
C ALA A 783 21.21 -4.58 47.87
N ASP A 784 20.87 -5.26 46.78
CA ASP A 784 21.53 -5.00 45.48
C ASP A 784 20.92 -3.81 44.73
N TYR A 785 19.63 -3.53 44.94
CA TYR A 785 18.91 -2.39 44.35
C TYR A 785 19.10 -1.09 45.14
N TRP A 786 19.30 -1.18 46.45
CA TRP A 786 19.43 -0.03 47.34
C TRP A 786 20.90 0.26 47.67
N CYS A 787 21.29 1.53 47.58
CA CYS A 787 22.62 2.00 47.97
C CYS A 787 22.54 2.58 49.38
N ASP A 788 23.21 1.93 50.35
CA ASP A 788 23.27 2.44 51.73
C ASP A 788 24.10 3.74 51.80
N VAL A 789 23.53 4.77 52.42
CA VAL A 789 24.17 6.06 52.64
C VAL A 789 24.18 6.39 54.13
N ALA A 790 25.37 6.43 54.70
CA ALA A 790 25.55 6.66 56.13
C ALA A 790 25.30 8.12 56.53
N ALA A 791 24.71 8.29 57.73
CA ALA A 791 24.66 9.55 58.45
C ALA A 791 26.06 10.18 58.58
N GLY A 792 26.12 11.52 58.69
CA GLY A 792 27.37 12.23 58.94
C GLY A 792 27.50 13.56 58.22
N HIS A 793 28.71 14.11 58.30
CA HIS A 793 29.08 15.34 57.60
C HIS A 793 29.41 15.10 56.13
N PHE A 794 29.03 16.05 55.28
CA PHE A 794 29.36 16.11 53.86
C PHE A 794 29.39 17.55 53.36
N TRP A 795 29.85 17.77 52.14
CA TRP A 795 29.86 19.09 51.51
C TRP A 795 28.64 19.26 50.61
N SER A 796 27.97 20.42 50.69
CA SER A 796 26.81 20.78 49.88
C SER A 796 27.04 22.10 49.17
N GLY A 797 26.52 22.24 47.94
CA GLY A 797 26.58 23.46 47.13
C GLY A 797 27.39 23.33 45.83
N ASP A 798 27.52 24.42 45.08
CA ASP A 798 28.24 24.46 43.79
C ASP A 798 29.15 25.70 43.76
N GLU A 799 30.44 25.53 43.44
CA GLU A 799 31.44 26.61 43.54
C GLU A 799 31.38 27.66 42.42
N ARG A 800 30.49 27.51 41.43
CA ARG A 800 30.48 28.43 40.30
C ARG A 800 29.75 29.76 40.59
N LEU A 801 30.48 30.85 40.42
CA LEU A 801 29.97 32.23 40.36
C LEU A 801 29.06 32.42 39.14
N LYS A 802 27.74 32.30 39.30
CA LYS A 802 26.78 32.96 38.40
C LYS A 802 26.48 34.36 38.97
N HIS A 803 26.91 35.40 38.26
CA HIS A 803 26.57 36.81 38.52
C HIS A 803 27.07 37.38 39.87
N GLY A 804 28.25 36.96 40.34
CA GLY A 804 28.91 37.60 41.49
C GLY A 804 28.35 37.23 42.87
N ARG A 805 27.51 36.18 42.99
CA ARG A 805 27.16 35.56 44.27
C ARG A 805 27.58 34.10 44.25
N SER A 806 28.52 33.70 45.12
CA SER A 806 28.81 32.28 45.36
C SER A 806 27.94 31.78 46.50
N SER A 807 27.16 30.72 46.28
CA SER A 807 26.87 29.78 47.36
C SER A 807 28.00 28.75 47.37
N GLY A 808 29.15 29.11 47.94
CA GLY A 808 30.30 28.22 48.00
C GLY A 808 29.96 26.90 48.70
N LEU A 809 30.80 25.88 48.51
CA LEU A 809 30.68 24.63 49.24
C LEU A 809 30.66 24.89 50.74
N HIS A 810 29.68 24.33 51.44
CA HIS A 810 29.56 24.42 52.88
C HIS A 810 29.37 23.03 53.48
N GLN A 811 29.91 22.83 54.68
CA GLN A 811 29.79 21.57 55.38
C GLN A 811 28.40 21.45 56.01
N THR A 812 27.69 20.38 55.68
CA THR A 812 26.35 20.07 56.17
C THR A 812 26.37 18.71 56.89
N TYR A 813 25.39 18.47 57.75
CA TYR A 813 25.24 17.22 58.50
C TYR A 813 23.86 16.60 58.21
N LEU A 814 23.81 15.30 57.95
CA LEU A 814 22.58 14.50 57.94
C LEU A 814 22.61 13.52 59.12
N GLY A 815 21.61 13.61 60.01
CA GLY A 815 21.59 12.89 61.28
C GLY A 815 21.09 11.44 61.22
N TYR A 816 20.69 10.98 60.04
CA TYR A 816 20.14 9.65 59.82
C TYR A 816 20.80 9.00 58.60
N SER A 817 20.79 7.67 58.59
CA SER A 817 21.19 6.90 57.42
C SER A 817 19.95 6.63 56.57
N PHE A 818 20.13 6.51 55.27
CA PHE A 818 19.06 6.22 54.33
C PHE A 818 19.58 5.32 53.20
N ARG A 819 18.66 4.82 52.39
CA ARG A 819 18.96 4.01 51.21
C ARG A 819 18.49 4.72 49.96
N LEU A 820 19.36 4.92 48.99
CA LEU A 820 18.99 5.50 47.70
C LEU A 820 18.79 4.39 46.66
N ALA A 821 17.75 4.48 45.83
CA ALA A 821 17.63 3.58 44.68
C ALA A 821 18.86 3.72 43.77
N ARG A 822 19.43 2.57 43.36
CA ARG A 822 20.63 2.53 42.52
C ARG A 822 20.40 3.20 41.17
N TYR A 823 19.20 3.06 40.63
CA TYR A 823 18.78 3.62 39.34
C TYR A 823 17.60 4.59 39.54
N PRO A 824 17.40 5.55 38.61
CA PRO A 824 16.09 6.19 38.47
C PRO A 824 15.01 5.16 38.16
N VAL A 825 13.76 5.46 38.52
CA VAL A 825 12.62 4.56 38.29
C VAL A 825 12.48 4.32 36.78
N SER A 826 12.52 3.07 36.37
CA SER A 826 12.40 2.68 34.97
C SER A 826 10.95 2.67 34.48
N ASN A 827 10.75 2.67 33.16
CA ASN A 827 9.42 2.47 32.57
C ASN A 827 8.80 1.13 33.01
N SER A 828 9.59 0.05 33.12
CA SER A 828 9.06 -1.26 33.55
C SER A 828 8.55 -1.25 35.00
N GLU A 829 9.20 -0.48 35.87
CA GLU A 829 8.80 -0.32 37.27
C GLU A 829 7.57 0.59 37.38
N TYR A 830 7.49 1.64 36.56
CA TYR A 830 6.36 2.56 36.51
C TYR A 830 5.11 1.93 35.86
N GLN A 831 5.29 1.05 34.87
CA GLN A 831 4.20 0.34 34.21
C GLN A 831 3.34 -0.44 35.23
N ARG A 832 3.96 -1.01 36.27
CA ARG A 832 3.25 -1.75 37.32
C ARG A 832 2.33 -0.86 38.16
N PHE A 833 2.69 0.43 38.35
CA PHE A 833 1.82 1.40 39.00
C PHE A 833 0.59 1.70 38.14
N ILE A 834 0.78 1.87 36.82
CA ILE A 834 -0.33 2.05 35.87
C ILE A 834 -1.27 0.83 35.88
N GLU A 835 -0.70 -0.38 35.77
CA GLU A 835 -1.46 -1.64 35.77
C GLU A 835 -2.21 -1.89 37.08
N ALA A 836 -1.66 -1.45 38.21
CA ALA A 836 -2.33 -1.50 39.52
C ALA A 836 -3.44 -0.44 39.69
N GLY A 837 -3.74 0.34 38.64
CA GLY A 837 -4.78 1.37 38.67
C GLY A 837 -4.31 2.67 39.33
N GLY A 838 -3.01 2.96 39.37
CA GLY A 838 -2.42 4.10 40.08
C GLY A 838 -3.02 5.47 39.74
N TYR A 839 -3.41 5.69 38.48
CA TYR A 839 -4.08 6.93 38.03
C TYR A 839 -5.58 6.99 38.37
N ARG A 840 -6.18 5.86 38.76
CA ARG A 840 -7.62 5.76 39.09
C ARG A 840 -7.88 5.75 40.59
N ASP A 841 -6.87 5.43 41.39
CA ASP A 841 -6.98 5.25 42.83
C ASP A 841 -6.48 6.49 43.56
N GLU A 842 -7.42 7.31 44.03
CA GLU A 842 -7.14 8.62 44.63
C GLU A 842 -6.30 8.55 45.92
N ARG A 843 -6.20 7.39 46.58
CA ARG A 843 -5.46 7.27 47.85
C ARG A 843 -3.95 7.47 47.70
N TRP A 844 -3.44 7.39 46.47
CA TRP A 844 -2.03 7.63 46.17
C TRP A 844 -1.70 9.11 45.98
N TRP A 845 -2.71 9.95 45.78
CA TRP A 845 -2.52 11.33 45.38
C TRP A 845 -2.72 12.26 46.58
N THR A 846 -1.76 13.18 46.74
CA THR A 846 -1.87 14.30 47.66
C THR A 846 -3.04 15.22 47.25
N PRO A 847 -3.57 16.08 48.13
CA PRO A 847 -4.67 16.97 47.76
C PRO A 847 -4.36 17.85 46.53
N GLU A 848 -3.13 18.35 46.39
CA GLU A 848 -2.72 19.16 45.25
C GLU A 848 -2.48 18.27 44.01
N GLY A 849 -1.99 17.04 44.21
CA GLY A 849 -1.87 16.03 43.16
C GLY A 849 -3.22 15.57 42.60
N ARG A 850 -4.26 15.49 43.44
CA ARG A 850 -5.65 15.21 43.01
C ARG A 850 -6.17 16.36 42.15
N THR A 851 -5.94 17.59 42.59
CA THR A 851 -6.28 18.78 41.82
C THR A 851 -5.61 18.73 40.44
N PHE A 852 -4.32 18.39 40.37
CA PHE A 852 -3.61 18.19 39.10
C PHE A 852 -4.24 17.12 38.20
N LEU A 853 -4.69 15.99 38.76
CA LEU A 853 -5.41 14.95 38.00
C LEU A 853 -6.76 15.43 37.48
N ASP A 854 -7.55 16.11 38.33
CA ASP A 854 -8.89 16.62 38.01
C ASP A 854 -8.86 17.62 36.85
N TYR A 855 -7.77 18.37 36.69
CA TYR A 855 -7.54 19.28 35.56
C TYR A 855 -6.79 18.64 34.37
N GLY A 856 -6.81 17.30 34.26
CA GLY A 856 -6.25 16.60 33.10
C GLY A 856 -4.73 16.74 32.97
N GLY A 857 -4.03 16.82 34.10
CA GLY A 857 -2.57 17.01 34.12
C GLY A 857 -2.12 18.41 33.71
N ARG A 858 -3.02 19.40 33.80
CA ARG A 858 -2.76 20.82 33.50
C ARG A 858 -3.17 21.70 34.68
N MET A 859 -2.79 22.98 34.61
CA MET A 859 -3.22 23.96 35.58
C MET A 859 -4.66 24.43 35.31
N PRO A 860 -5.43 24.80 36.37
CA PRO A 860 -6.75 25.39 36.24
C PRO A 860 -6.69 26.81 35.66
N SER A 861 -6.49 26.95 34.34
CA SER A 861 -6.47 28.28 33.71
C SER A 861 -6.93 28.33 32.24
N SER A 862 -7.64 27.33 31.72
CA SER A 862 -8.14 27.35 30.34
C SER A 862 -9.53 26.73 30.20
N GLU A 863 -10.41 27.37 29.43
CA GLU A 863 -11.79 26.92 29.07
C GLU A 863 -11.82 25.67 28.16
N ASP A 864 -10.73 24.91 28.08
CA ASP A 864 -10.59 23.74 27.21
C ASP A 864 -11.21 22.48 27.80
N VAL A 865 -11.55 21.53 26.93
CA VAL A 865 -12.05 20.20 27.32
C VAL A 865 -11.00 19.48 28.17
N ILE A 866 -11.36 19.17 29.42
CA ILE A 866 -10.52 18.39 30.34
C ILE A 866 -10.49 16.94 29.85
N VAL A 867 -9.30 16.47 29.49
CA VAL A 867 -9.05 15.06 29.15
C VAL A 867 -8.30 14.41 30.32
N PRO A 868 -8.88 13.39 30.99
CA PRO A 868 -8.20 12.68 32.06
C PRO A 868 -6.89 12.06 31.59
N ILE A 869 -5.83 12.21 32.39
CA ILE A 869 -4.56 11.54 32.14
C ILE A 869 -4.53 10.16 32.82
N THR A 870 -4.03 9.15 32.12
CA THR A 870 -4.00 7.76 32.60
C THR A 870 -2.59 7.14 32.60
N GLN A 871 -1.61 7.91 32.11
CA GLN A 871 -0.23 7.49 31.88
C GLN A 871 0.67 8.72 31.71
N PRO A 872 2.01 8.59 31.80
CA PRO A 872 2.98 9.66 31.54
C PRO A 872 2.80 10.33 30.17
N ALA A 873 3.24 11.59 30.03
CA ALA A 873 2.98 12.40 28.83
C ALA A 873 3.59 11.80 27.54
N LEU A 874 4.67 11.03 27.66
CA LEU A 874 5.44 10.46 26.54
C LEU A 874 5.36 8.94 26.46
N TRP A 875 4.41 8.33 27.18
CA TRP A 875 4.31 6.87 27.33
C TRP A 875 4.14 6.11 26.00
N THR A 876 3.50 6.72 25.00
CA THR A 876 3.29 6.14 23.66
C THR A 876 4.41 6.43 22.68
N ASN A 877 5.42 7.22 23.06
CA ASN A 877 6.53 7.55 22.19
C ASN A 877 7.67 6.51 22.35
N GLY A 878 7.93 5.77 21.27
CA GLY A 878 8.95 4.73 21.20
C GLY A 878 10.38 5.16 21.58
N GLN A 879 10.69 6.46 21.52
CA GLN A 879 12.00 7.00 21.90
C GLN A 879 12.20 7.05 23.43
N TYR A 880 11.12 7.05 24.22
CA TYR A 880 11.14 7.33 25.67
C TYR A 880 10.51 6.23 26.53
N ASN A 881 10.00 5.16 25.93
CA ASN A 881 9.18 4.15 26.62
C ASN A 881 9.79 2.74 26.66
N ASN A 882 11.08 2.56 26.34
CA ASN A 882 11.72 1.25 26.50
C ASN A 882 11.67 0.85 27.98
N PRO A 883 11.38 -0.42 28.32
CA PRO A 883 11.23 -0.86 29.71
C PRO A 883 12.41 -0.53 30.63
N ASN A 884 13.65 -0.50 30.11
CA ASN A 884 14.86 -0.23 30.89
C ASN A 884 15.29 1.25 30.88
N GLN A 885 14.64 2.11 30.11
CA GLN A 885 14.86 3.55 30.21
C GLN A 885 14.21 4.09 31.48
N PRO A 886 14.74 5.19 32.06
CA PRO A 886 14.04 5.90 33.13
C PRO A 886 12.69 6.40 32.62
N VAL A 887 11.68 6.38 33.49
CA VAL A 887 10.39 6.99 33.18
C VAL A 887 10.55 8.51 33.07
N VAL A 888 10.03 9.08 31.98
CA VAL A 888 10.04 10.53 31.73
C VAL A 888 8.65 11.03 31.36
N GLY A 889 8.47 12.35 31.39
CA GLY A 889 7.15 12.95 31.16
C GLY A 889 6.22 12.74 32.35
N VAL A 890 6.79 12.67 33.55
CA VAL A 890 6.08 12.56 34.82
C VAL A 890 6.24 13.85 35.62
N SER A 891 5.14 14.29 36.22
CA SER A 891 5.09 15.44 37.12
C SER A 891 5.63 15.08 38.51
N TRP A 892 5.84 16.10 39.34
CA TRP A 892 6.20 15.88 40.75
C TRP A 892 5.10 15.09 41.48
N TYR A 893 3.83 15.38 41.18
CA TYR A 893 2.68 14.69 41.76
C TYR A 893 2.61 13.22 41.36
N GLU A 894 2.84 12.91 40.07
CA GLU A 894 2.93 11.53 39.57
C GLU A 894 4.05 10.74 40.27
N ALA A 895 5.22 11.37 40.42
CA ALA A 895 6.38 10.77 41.09
C ALA A 895 6.13 10.52 42.60
N SER A 896 5.49 11.47 43.28
CA SER A 896 5.08 11.34 44.69
C SER A 896 4.03 10.23 44.87
N ALA A 897 3.02 10.17 43.99
CA ALA A 897 1.97 9.14 44.03
C ALA A 897 2.53 7.73 43.82
N TYR A 898 3.50 7.58 42.90
CA TYR A 898 4.22 6.33 42.73
C TYR A 898 4.91 5.86 44.02
N CYS A 899 5.58 6.78 44.72
CA CYS A 899 6.27 6.47 45.98
C CYS A 899 5.28 6.04 47.09
N ALA A 900 4.11 6.71 47.17
CA ALA A 900 3.05 6.36 48.11
C ALA A 900 2.48 4.96 47.84
N TRP A 901 2.20 4.66 46.56
CA TRP A 901 1.75 3.33 46.13
C TRP A 901 2.76 2.24 46.46
N LEU A 902 4.03 2.45 46.11
CA LEU A 902 5.08 1.44 46.34
C LEU A 902 5.33 1.22 47.84
N THR A 903 5.24 2.27 48.66
CA THR A 903 5.29 2.17 50.12
C THR A 903 4.17 1.26 50.65
N ALA A 904 2.92 1.49 50.23
CA ALA A 904 1.79 0.69 50.67
C ALA A 904 1.90 -0.77 50.20
N LEU A 905 2.36 -0.97 48.96
CA LEU A 905 2.61 -2.29 48.41
C LEU A 905 3.70 -3.04 49.19
N GLY A 906 4.82 -2.38 49.49
CA GLY A 906 5.91 -2.99 50.25
C GLY A 906 5.54 -3.35 51.69
N ARG A 907 4.71 -2.52 52.34
CA ARG A 907 4.13 -2.84 53.65
C ARG A 907 3.21 -4.05 53.58
N THR A 908 2.36 -4.12 52.54
CA THR A 908 1.44 -5.26 52.32
C THR A 908 2.20 -6.55 52.01
N ALA A 909 3.28 -6.45 51.24
CA ALA A 909 4.15 -7.58 50.88
C ALA A 909 5.14 -7.98 52.00
N GLY A 910 5.26 -7.17 53.06
CA GLY A 910 6.05 -7.50 54.25
C GLY A 910 7.56 -7.26 54.14
N TRP A 911 8.03 -6.56 53.09
CA TRP A 911 9.45 -6.19 52.94
C TRP A 911 9.76 -4.74 53.35
N LEU A 912 8.72 -3.94 53.64
CA LEU A 912 8.83 -2.61 54.25
C LEU A 912 8.16 -2.62 55.63
N TYR A 913 8.89 -2.26 56.69
CA TYR A 913 8.39 -2.29 58.06
C TYR A 913 7.50 -1.08 58.40
N PRO A 914 6.66 -1.17 59.46
CA PRO A 914 5.94 -0.01 59.98
C PRO A 914 6.91 1.13 60.35
N GLY A 915 6.61 2.34 59.89
CA GLY A 915 7.49 3.51 60.06
C GLY A 915 8.57 3.64 58.98
N GLU A 916 8.69 2.71 58.03
CA GLU A 916 9.53 2.89 56.85
C GLU A 916 8.70 3.40 55.67
N VAL A 917 9.30 4.28 54.87
CA VAL A 917 8.65 4.95 53.74
C VAL A 917 9.60 5.06 52.55
N LEU A 918 9.02 4.95 51.35
CA LEU A 918 9.66 5.32 50.10
C LEU A 918 9.13 6.69 49.67
N ARG A 919 10.04 7.61 49.32
CA ARG A 919 9.68 8.96 48.86
C ARG A 919 10.72 9.50 47.88
N LEU A 920 10.45 10.68 47.33
CA LEU A 920 11.45 11.46 46.62
C LEU A 920 12.58 11.87 47.58
N PRO A 921 13.85 11.88 47.14
CA PRO A 921 14.96 12.37 47.95
C PRO A 921 14.84 13.87 48.15
N THR A 922 15.26 14.38 49.31
CA THR A 922 15.60 15.79 49.44
C THR A 922 16.86 16.10 48.64
N THR A 923 17.07 17.37 48.28
CA THR A 923 18.29 17.78 47.58
C THR A 923 19.55 17.47 48.39
N LEU A 924 19.49 17.53 49.73
CA LEU A 924 20.60 17.14 50.62
C LEU A 924 20.87 15.64 50.60
N GLU A 925 19.84 14.78 50.66
CA GLU A 925 20.03 13.33 50.54
C GLU A 925 20.60 12.93 49.18
N TRP A 926 20.07 13.55 48.12
CA TRP A 926 20.57 13.34 46.76
C TRP A 926 22.05 13.72 46.64
N GLU A 927 22.41 14.93 47.12
CA GLU A 927 23.78 15.42 47.04
C GLU A 927 24.74 14.66 47.95
N ARG A 928 24.29 14.23 49.13
CA ARG A 928 25.05 13.34 50.01
C ARG A 928 25.39 12.02 49.32
N ALA A 929 24.44 11.44 48.60
CA ALA A 929 24.65 10.20 47.86
C ALA A 929 25.61 10.40 46.68
N ALA A 930 25.46 11.50 45.93
CA ALA A 930 26.31 11.82 44.80
C ALA A 930 27.74 12.19 45.22
N ARG A 931 27.91 13.08 46.19
CA ARG A 931 29.21 13.66 46.58
C ARG A 931 29.99 12.83 47.59
N HIS A 932 29.36 11.91 48.31
CA HIS A 932 29.98 11.23 49.45
C HIS A 932 30.39 12.24 50.56
N THR A 933 31.58 12.13 51.16
CA THR A 933 32.06 12.95 52.30
C THR A 933 33.07 14.04 51.91
N ASP A 934 33.54 14.04 50.67
CA ASP A 934 34.59 14.93 50.17
C ASP A 934 34.02 16.07 49.31
N GLN A 935 34.89 16.89 48.71
CA GLN A 935 34.52 18.04 47.88
C GLN A 935 34.46 17.72 46.37
N ARG A 936 34.30 16.44 45.98
CA ARG A 936 34.29 16.04 44.57
C ARG A 936 33.27 16.82 43.74
N THR A 937 33.61 17.06 42.49
CA THR A 937 32.79 17.84 41.56
C THR A 937 31.63 17.02 40.98
N PHE A 938 31.90 15.78 40.57
CA PHE A 938 30.95 14.84 39.97
C PHE A 938 30.78 13.60 40.85
N PRO A 939 29.73 12.78 40.64
CA PRO A 939 29.51 11.59 41.46
C PRO A 939 30.72 10.63 41.53
N TRP A 940 31.42 10.50 40.39
CA TRP A 940 32.61 9.65 40.23
C TRP A 940 33.94 10.30 40.66
N GLY A 941 33.95 11.59 41.05
CA GLY A 941 35.17 12.32 41.43
C GLY A 941 35.35 13.64 40.67
N ASP A 942 36.61 14.10 40.59
CA ASP A 942 36.99 15.37 39.92
C ASP A 942 37.50 15.18 38.49
N GLU A 943 37.56 13.95 38.01
CA GLU A 943 37.95 13.69 36.64
C GLU A 943 36.89 14.20 35.65
N ALA A 944 37.36 14.62 34.47
CA ALA A 944 36.52 15.22 33.44
C ALA A 944 35.32 14.35 33.05
N VAL A 945 34.22 15.03 32.68
CA VAL A 945 33.05 14.40 32.07
C VAL A 945 33.47 13.79 30.73
N THR A 946 33.09 12.54 30.49
CA THR A 946 33.26 11.88 29.20
C THR A 946 31.98 11.14 28.80
N PRO A 947 31.78 10.86 27.50
CA PRO A 947 30.66 10.03 27.04
C PRO A 947 30.56 8.66 27.72
N GLU A 948 31.66 8.11 28.25
CA GLU A 948 31.66 6.81 28.95
C GLU A 948 31.09 6.88 30.37
N ARG A 949 30.93 8.08 30.95
CA ARG A 949 30.50 8.28 32.36
C ARG A 949 29.07 8.73 32.55
N ALA A 950 28.50 9.40 31.57
CA ALA A 950 27.17 9.97 31.69
C ALA A 950 26.51 10.12 30.32
N ASN A 951 25.19 10.15 30.31
CA ASN A 951 24.41 10.55 29.13
C ASN A 951 24.11 12.05 29.18
N TYR A 952 24.74 12.82 28.31
CA TYR A 952 24.60 14.28 28.18
C TYR A 952 24.75 14.68 26.71
N THR A 953 24.71 15.99 26.38
CA THR A 953 24.68 16.46 24.98
C THR A 953 25.78 15.86 24.11
N ASP A 954 27.03 15.78 24.60
CA ASP A 954 28.15 15.29 23.78
C ASP A 954 28.23 13.75 23.71
N THR A 955 27.45 13.03 24.53
CA THR A 955 27.34 11.57 24.44
C THR A 955 26.65 11.14 23.14
N GLY A 956 25.78 11.99 22.58
CA GLY A 956 25.16 11.76 21.28
C GLY A 956 24.02 10.74 21.24
N VAL A 957 23.57 10.21 22.40
CA VAL A 957 22.42 9.28 22.49
C VAL A 957 21.10 9.98 22.14
N ARG A 958 20.96 11.28 22.48
CA ARG A 958 19.80 12.15 22.15
C ARG A 958 18.45 11.68 22.69
N ALA A 959 18.46 10.77 23.65
CA ALA A 959 17.30 10.28 24.42
C ALA A 959 17.82 9.75 25.76
N PRO A 960 16.94 9.48 26.75
CA PRO A 960 17.32 8.69 27.90
C PRO A 960 17.88 7.33 27.47
N SER A 961 18.94 6.88 28.12
CA SER A 961 19.54 5.56 27.91
C SER A 961 18.98 4.55 28.89
N PRO A 962 19.10 3.23 28.62
CA PRO A 962 18.86 2.21 29.64
C PRO A 962 19.63 2.49 30.93
N VAL A 963 19.03 2.21 32.07
CA VAL A 963 19.65 2.46 33.36
C VAL A 963 20.88 1.57 33.58
N GLY A 964 21.92 2.15 34.19
CA GLY A 964 23.13 1.45 34.59
C GLY A 964 24.11 1.10 33.47
N VAL A 965 23.98 1.69 32.28
CA VAL A 965 24.93 1.50 31.16
C VAL A 965 26.19 2.36 31.27
N PHE A 966 26.32 3.18 32.32
CA PHE A 966 27.50 3.99 32.65
C PHE A 966 28.17 3.56 33.98
N PRO A 967 28.69 2.32 34.10
CA PRO A 967 29.40 1.83 35.30
C PRO A 967 30.51 2.75 35.80
N THR A 968 31.24 3.43 34.91
CA THR A 968 32.31 4.39 35.25
C THR A 968 31.80 5.73 35.77
N GLY A 969 30.49 5.97 35.72
CA GLY A 969 29.81 7.14 36.29
C GLY A 969 29.23 6.91 37.69
N ALA A 970 29.48 5.75 38.31
CA ALA A 970 28.94 5.41 39.61
C ALA A 970 29.40 6.38 40.71
N ALA A 971 28.49 6.72 41.63
CA ALA A 971 28.82 7.37 42.88
C ALA A 971 29.51 6.40 43.85
N CYS A 972 30.18 6.92 44.89
CA CYS A 972 30.84 6.08 45.90
C CYS A 972 29.90 5.10 46.64
N CYS A 973 28.61 5.41 46.77
CA CYS A 973 27.63 4.49 47.35
C CYS A 973 27.17 3.40 46.37
N GLY A 974 27.60 3.46 45.10
CA GLY A 974 27.21 2.55 44.03
C GLY A 974 26.00 2.99 43.20
N ALA A 975 25.38 4.14 43.52
CA ALA A 975 24.29 4.69 42.73
C ALA A 975 24.78 5.10 41.33
N LEU A 976 23.97 4.79 40.33
CA LEU A 976 24.25 5.05 38.91
C LEU A 976 23.30 6.13 38.39
N ASP A 977 23.69 6.72 37.25
CA ASP A 977 22.91 7.73 36.53
C ASP A 977 22.54 8.96 37.40
N LEU A 978 23.31 9.25 38.45
CA LEU A 978 23.17 10.49 39.24
C LEU A 978 23.65 11.73 38.47
N ALA A 979 24.39 11.53 37.39
CA ALA A 979 24.83 12.59 36.50
C ALA A 979 24.39 12.24 35.08
N GLY A 980 23.53 13.09 34.51
CA GLY A 980 23.00 12.98 33.17
C GLY A 980 21.79 12.07 33.12
N ASN A 981 21.51 11.55 31.91
CA ASN A 981 20.33 10.76 31.58
C ASN A 981 19.02 11.55 31.73
N ILE A 982 18.57 11.83 32.96
CA ILE A 982 17.35 12.60 33.26
C ILE A 982 17.53 13.49 34.49
N TRP A 983 16.80 14.61 34.51
CA TRP A 983 16.63 15.40 35.71
C TRP A 983 15.66 14.71 36.66
N GLU A 984 15.98 14.74 37.95
CA GLU A 984 15.23 14.01 38.97
C GLU A 984 14.50 14.94 39.92
N TRP A 985 13.20 14.72 40.06
CA TRP A 985 12.38 15.38 41.07
C TRP A 985 12.89 15.10 42.49
N THR A 986 12.94 16.16 43.29
CA THR A 986 13.27 16.08 44.72
C THR A 986 12.10 16.54 45.59
N ALA A 987 12.12 16.17 46.86
CA ALA A 987 11.19 16.66 47.87
C ALA A 987 11.62 18.02 48.47
N SER A 988 12.59 18.73 47.89
CA SER A 988 12.98 20.08 48.34
C SER A 988 12.41 21.14 47.38
N LEU A 989 12.09 22.32 47.90
CA LEU A 989 11.77 23.48 47.07
C LEU A 989 13.04 24.22 46.67
N ALA A 990 13.02 24.90 45.51
CA ALA A 990 14.13 25.69 44.97
C ALA A 990 14.61 26.80 45.93
N GLU A 991 13.70 27.36 46.72
CA GLU A 991 13.99 28.41 47.71
C GLU A 991 14.58 27.84 49.02
N ARG A 992 14.49 26.52 49.22
CA ARG A 992 14.72 25.84 50.52
C ARG A 992 15.57 24.58 50.35
N LEU A 993 16.64 24.66 49.55
CA LEU A 993 17.53 23.54 49.22
C LEU A 993 18.26 22.95 50.44
N ASN A 994 18.47 23.74 51.49
CA ASN A 994 19.20 23.30 52.69
C ASN A 994 18.28 22.72 53.78
N GLU A 995 16.98 22.59 53.52
CA GLU A 995 16.05 21.97 54.47
C GLU A 995 16.14 20.44 54.39
N ARG A 996 16.20 19.81 55.57
CA ARG A 996 16.22 18.34 55.71
C ARG A 996 14.82 17.73 55.64
N THR A 997 13.81 18.53 55.94
CA THR A 997 12.42 18.08 55.98
C THR A 997 11.90 17.96 54.55
N PRO A 998 11.42 16.77 54.13
CA PRO A 998 10.84 16.62 52.80
C PRO A 998 9.51 17.38 52.72
N CYS A 999 9.25 17.99 51.57
CA CYS A 999 7.96 18.54 51.22
C CYS A 999 7.05 17.38 50.80
N HIS A 1000 5.95 17.18 51.54
CA HIS A 1000 5.01 16.09 51.31
C HIS A 1000 3.92 16.44 50.29
N ASP A 1001 3.63 17.72 50.12
CA ASP A 1001 2.76 18.22 49.07
C ASP A 1001 3.20 19.61 48.61
N VAL A 1002 3.16 19.86 47.30
CA VAL A 1002 3.71 21.05 46.66
C VAL A 1002 2.58 21.85 46.02
N SER A 1003 2.41 23.09 46.46
CA SER A 1003 1.40 23.98 45.86
C SER A 1003 1.83 24.43 44.47
N PRO A 1004 0.88 24.82 43.58
CA PRO A 1004 1.24 25.23 42.22
C PRO A 1004 2.14 26.48 42.14
N GLU A 1005 2.14 27.32 43.17
CA GLU A 1005 2.99 28.51 43.27
C GLU A 1005 4.43 28.15 43.68
N GLN A 1006 4.64 26.96 44.21
CA GLN A 1006 5.94 26.47 44.66
C GLN A 1006 6.70 25.81 43.52
N MET A 1007 8.03 25.91 43.58
CA MET A 1007 8.93 25.37 42.56
C MET A 1007 9.78 24.26 43.18
N PRO A 1008 9.44 22.96 42.99
CA PRO A 1008 10.27 21.86 43.45
C PRO A 1008 11.61 21.86 42.70
N ALA A 1009 12.67 21.55 43.44
CA ALA A 1009 14.01 21.46 42.90
C ALA A 1009 14.22 20.13 42.18
N ILE A 1010 15.08 20.15 41.17
CA ILE A 1010 15.55 18.97 40.44
C ILE A 1010 17.08 18.89 40.47
N LYS A 1011 17.61 17.67 40.45
CA LYS A 1011 19.05 17.36 40.50
C LYS A 1011 19.46 16.42 39.35
N GLY A 1012 20.76 16.41 39.02
CA GLY A 1012 21.38 15.37 38.19
C GLY A 1012 21.78 15.74 36.75
N GLY A 1013 21.21 16.78 36.13
CA GLY A 1013 21.42 17.02 34.69
C GLY A 1013 20.57 16.10 33.81
N ALA A 1014 20.63 16.24 32.49
CA ALA A 1014 19.90 15.35 31.56
C ALA A 1014 20.66 15.13 30.25
N PHE A 1015 20.21 14.16 29.45
CA PHE A 1015 20.83 13.76 28.18
C PHE A 1015 21.01 14.88 27.14
N ASN A 1016 20.27 15.98 27.27
CA ASN A 1016 20.31 17.14 26.34
C ASN A 1016 20.89 18.40 26.98
N TRP A 1017 21.63 18.27 28.09
CA TRP A 1017 22.34 19.37 28.75
C TRP A 1017 23.85 19.19 28.63
N ASP A 1018 24.58 20.30 28.78
CA ASP A 1018 26.04 20.29 28.76
C ASP A 1018 26.64 19.55 29.97
N GLY A 1019 27.93 19.22 29.87
CA GLY A 1019 28.66 18.55 30.95
C GLY A 1019 28.72 19.38 32.24
N ASP A 1020 28.53 20.70 32.15
CA ASP A 1020 28.48 21.59 33.31
C ASP A 1020 27.23 21.37 34.17
N ALA A 1021 26.17 20.77 33.63
CA ALA A 1021 24.97 20.46 34.39
C ALA A 1021 25.10 19.21 35.29
N LEU A 1022 26.20 18.45 35.16
CA LEU A 1022 26.36 17.12 35.76
C LEU A 1022 26.98 17.12 37.18
N ARG A 1023 27.30 18.29 37.73
CA ARG A 1023 27.96 18.42 39.04
C ARG A 1023 27.01 18.04 40.17
N CYS A 1024 27.54 17.51 41.27
CA CYS A 1024 26.74 17.11 42.44
C CYS A 1024 25.88 18.27 43.01
N GLY A 1025 26.42 19.49 42.97
CA GLY A 1025 25.76 20.69 43.49
C GLY A 1025 24.73 21.30 42.56
N THR A 1026 24.78 21.01 41.26
CA THR A 1026 23.92 21.65 40.27
C THR A 1026 22.46 21.28 40.51
N HIS A 1027 21.59 22.29 40.49
CA HIS A 1027 20.16 22.14 40.60
C HIS A 1027 19.46 23.07 39.61
N TYR A 1028 18.22 22.74 39.31
CA TYR A 1028 17.29 23.60 38.57
C TYR A 1028 15.90 23.46 39.22
N TRP A 1029 14.88 24.08 38.64
CA TRP A 1029 13.51 23.93 39.11
C TRP A 1029 12.54 23.98 37.95
N PHE A 1030 11.45 23.24 38.07
CA PHE A 1030 10.32 23.31 37.17
C PHE A 1030 9.04 23.37 37.98
N HIS A 1031 8.00 23.94 37.38
CA HIS A 1031 6.67 23.92 37.95
C HIS A 1031 6.23 22.45 38.21
N PRO A 1032 5.60 22.12 39.35
CA PRO A 1032 5.36 20.74 39.79
C PRO A 1032 4.52 19.92 38.81
N ALA A 1033 3.63 20.56 38.05
CA ALA A 1033 2.80 19.93 37.01
C ALA A 1033 3.52 19.67 35.66
N GLN A 1034 4.80 20.05 35.49
CA GLN A 1034 5.51 19.88 34.21
C GLN A 1034 5.86 18.42 33.94
N ARG A 1035 5.75 18.03 32.66
CA ARG A 1035 5.89 16.63 32.18
C ARG A 1035 6.80 16.54 30.95
N TYR A 1036 8.02 17.10 31.06
CA TYR A 1036 8.98 17.12 29.95
C TYR A 1036 9.71 15.79 29.76
N ASN A 1037 10.28 15.61 28.57
CA ASN A 1037 11.02 14.41 28.14
C ASN A 1037 12.34 14.14 28.90
N LEU A 1038 12.70 15.04 29.80
CA LEU A 1038 13.91 15.00 30.63
C LEU A 1038 13.58 14.91 32.12
N LEU A 1039 12.29 14.92 32.51
CA LEU A 1039 11.87 14.91 33.91
C LEU A 1039 11.41 13.52 34.32
N GLY A 1040 12.13 12.94 35.28
CA GLY A 1040 11.81 11.69 35.95
C GLY A 1040 12.19 11.77 37.44
N PHE A 1041 12.45 10.63 38.07
CA PHE A 1041 12.75 10.60 39.49
C PHE A 1041 13.45 9.30 39.93
N ARG A 1042 14.04 9.35 41.13
CA ARG A 1042 14.49 8.18 41.88
C ARG A 1042 13.93 8.22 43.30
N MET A 1043 14.07 7.11 44.02
CA MET A 1043 13.50 6.94 45.35
C MET A 1043 14.57 6.92 46.43
N VAL A 1044 14.19 7.39 47.62
CA VAL A 1044 14.89 7.13 48.88
C VAL A 1044 14.01 6.29 49.79
N TRP A 1045 14.63 5.34 50.49
CA TRP A 1045 14.07 4.57 51.59
C TRP A 1045 14.63 5.10 52.90
N THR A 1046 13.74 5.59 53.75
CA THR A 1046 14.05 6.10 55.08
C THR A 1046 13.03 5.60 56.10
N THR A 1047 13.39 5.68 57.38
CA THR A 1047 12.43 5.65 58.48
C THR A 1047 11.75 7.03 58.59
N GLU A 1048 10.43 7.08 58.70
CA GLU A 1048 9.69 8.26 59.14
C GLU A 1048 10.16 8.61 60.54
N GLU A 1049 10.64 9.85 60.73
CA GLU A 1049 10.73 10.39 62.08
C GLU A 1049 9.30 10.48 62.61
N VAL A 1050 9.00 9.70 63.65
CA VAL A 1050 7.76 9.87 64.41
C VAL A 1050 7.81 11.28 65.00
N THR A 1051 7.21 12.25 64.32
CA THR A 1051 6.91 13.56 64.90
C THR A 1051 5.93 13.32 66.04
N SER A 1052 6.47 13.19 67.25
CA SER A 1052 5.72 13.12 68.50
C SER A 1052 4.99 14.43 68.78
#